data_AF-A0AAW1KVE7-F1
#
_entry.id   AF-A0AAW1KVE7-F1
#
_cell.length_a   1.000
_cell.length_b   1.000
_cell.length_c   1.000
_cell.angle_alpha   90.00
_cell.angle_beta   90.00
_cell.angle_gamma   90.00
#
_symmetry.space_group_name_H-M   'P 1'
#
loop_
_entity.id
_entity.type
_entity.pdbx_description
1 polymer ?
#
loop_
_entity_poly.entity_id
_entity_poly.type
_entity_poly.pdbx_seq_one_letter_code
_entity_poly.pdbx_strand_id
1 'polypeptide(L)'
;MAPKVEALIAKNDDAQKMALQQPQPPPKTHIEISKYTKRVVLKTVLNREDAGFGLINERVVVGGWVKSAKEVRKQQTLPKPEHDQPEPTGSKDVTCAEILQTRMPIFRSFMKLFGVGGHGAKDSALSLAQKVQQPVVSTMTLQVSDGSCVASLQVIVDSTLAPPGRIMLSGTCILVEGVLQQPATSGKHSIELKAEKVLHLGVVEDHEKYPLSKKRLPLHSLRNWAHFRPRTTTVASIARIRHGLTHATHVFFQDNGFLYVQVPVITATDSEGFSDKFHVTTLLNKASKEGSSTKSSGLKDVSLESIKASLKEKSTRVEELRRTDSNREALLAAVQDLKKTNELASQLEAKEKREKAKEASLVKTDRLDFLDDFFSCQAFLTVSGRLHLESYACALGNVYSFGPRFKAETSQSTRHVSEMWMFEAEMAFAELEEAMNCATDLLKHLCKKVKEDCAEDMKFVLKRVDENIVHRLQSVQLSEFEKIPYCKAIDVLKQVKEKNFATNIEWGVPLTEEHESYLADEIYKKSVIIYDYPKEVKPFYVRQNDDGKTVAAFDVIVPKVGAVIRGSQNEERIKMLTTRIQEVGLSSDQYEWYVDLRRHGTTKHAGFSLNFDLIVLMATGISDIHDVIPFPRSYGKLNN
;
A
#
# COMPACT_ATOMS: atom_id res chain seq x y z
N MET A 1 -49.51 61.51 31.29
CA MET A 1 -48.51 60.79 32.09
C MET A 1 -48.80 59.28 32.04
N ALA A 2 -48.46 58.62 30.94
CA ALA A 2 -48.73 57.18 30.77
C ALA A 2 -47.68 56.38 29.97
N PRO A 3 -46.73 56.94 29.18
CA PRO A 3 -45.83 56.08 28.40
C PRO A 3 -44.44 55.82 29.04
N LYS A 4 -44.19 56.26 30.28
CA LYS A 4 -42.87 56.09 30.94
C LYS A 4 -42.81 55.00 32.03
N VAL A 5 -43.95 54.43 32.43
CA VAL A 5 -43.99 53.36 33.45
C VAL A 5 -43.99 51.97 32.81
N GLU A 6 -44.61 51.79 31.64
CA GLU A 6 -44.62 50.51 30.92
C GLU A 6 -43.25 50.12 30.36
N ALA A 7 -42.42 51.10 29.96
CA ALA A 7 -41.07 50.85 29.45
C ALA A 7 -40.05 50.41 30.53
N LEU A 8 -40.35 50.66 31.80
CA LEU A 8 -39.51 50.24 32.94
C LEU A 8 -39.88 48.85 33.46
N ILE A 9 -41.14 48.43 33.30
CA ILE A 9 -41.60 47.09 33.68
C ILE A 9 -41.16 46.06 32.62
N ALA A 10 -41.24 46.39 31.33
CA ALA A 10 -40.79 45.50 30.25
C ALA A 10 -39.27 45.22 30.26
N LYS A 11 -38.45 46.19 30.69
CA LYS A 11 -36.98 46.01 30.81
C LYS A 11 -36.55 45.15 32.00
N ASN A 12 -37.39 45.02 33.02
CA ASN A 12 -37.07 44.22 34.21
C ASN A 12 -37.43 42.73 34.03
N ASP A 13 -38.47 42.44 33.24
CA ASP A 13 -38.86 41.06 32.89
C ASP A 13 -37.86 40.40 31.92
N ASP A 14 -37.28 41.16 30.99
CA ASP A 14 -36.22 40.65 30.11
C ASP A 14 -34.90 40.43 30.87
N ALA A 15 -34.58 41.26 31.86
CA ALA A 15 -33.40 41.07 32.71
C ALA A 15 -33.53 39.87 33.67
N GLN A 16 -34.75 39.56 34.15
CA GLN A 16 -34.99 38.36 34.97
C GLN A 16 -35.13 37.07 34.15
N LYS A 17 -35.49 37.12 32.87
CA LYS A 17 -35.45 35.95 31.97
C LYS A 17 -34.06 35.64 31.41
N MET A 18 -33.13 36.60 31.44
CA MET A 18 -31.73 36.39 31.02
C MET A 18 -30.80 35.86 32.13
N ALA A 19 -31.28 35.68 33.36
CA ALA A 19 -30.44 35.26 34.51
C ALA A 19 -30.62 33.78 34.94
N LEU A 20 -31.41 32.97 34.23
CA LEU A 20 -31.67 31.57 34.59
C LEU A 20 -31.78 30.65 33.36
N GLN A 21 -30.81 30.74 32.46
CA GLN A 21 -30.42 29.60 31.62
C GLN A 21 -28.92 29.44 31.73
N GLN A 22 -28.49 28.74 32.80
CA GLN A 22 -27.22 28.03 32.71
C GLN A 22 -27.28 27.19 31.43
N PRO A 23 -26.25 27.20 30.56
CA PRO A 23 -26.23 26.26 29.45
C PRO A 23 -26.41 24.87 30.04
N GLN A 24 -27.52 24.22 29.70
CA GLN A 24 -27.72 22.82 30.01
C GLN A 24 -26.44 22.11 29.53
N PRO A 25 -25.76 21.33 30.39
CA PRO A 25 -24.60 20.57 29.93
C PRO A 25 -25.05 19.77 28.71
N PRO A 26 -24.25 19.72 27.62
CA PRO A 26 -24.61 18.93 26.46
C PRO A 26 -25.00 17.52 26.93
N PRO A 27 -26.05 16.91 26.37
CA PRO A 27 -26.50 15.60 26.82
C PRO A 27 -25.29 14.67 26.86
N LYS A 28 -25.06 14.02 28.01
CA LYS A 28 -23.95 13.11 28.22
C LYS A 28 -23.95 12.11 27.07
N THR A 29 -23.05 12.30 26.12
CA THR A 29 -23.01 11.48 24.92
C THR A 29 -22.23 10.24 25.31
N HIS A 30 -22.94 9.15 25.57
CA HIS A 30 -22.32 7.89 25.93
C HIS A 30 -21.36 7.43 24.83
N ILE A 31 -20.21 6.88 25.24
CA ILE A 31 -19.24 6.29 24.33
C ILE A 31 -19.85 5.03 23.74
N GLU A 32 -20.02 4.99 22.42
CA GLU A 32 -20.37 3.76 21.73
C GLU A 32 -19.21 2.77 21.82
N ILE A 33 -19.40 1.74 22.64
CA ILE A 33 -18.50 0.61 22.74
C ILE A 33 -18.83 -0.34 21.59
N SER A 34 -17.79 -0.81 20.89
CA SER A 34 -17.97 -1.80 19.85
C SER A 34 -18.64 -3.07 20.39
N LYS A 35 -19.61 -3.59 19.65
CA LYS A 35 -20.29 -4.88 19.98
C LYS A 35 -19.30 -6.04 20.19
N TYR A 36 -18.12 -5.97 19.58
CA TYR A 36 -17.15 -7.07 19.55
C TYR A 36 -15.94 -6.87 20.45
N THR A 37 -15.81 -5.71 21.12
CA THR A 37 -14.66 -5.43 21.97
C THR A 37 -15.00 -4.42 23.05
N LYS A 38 -14.51 -4.64 24.27
CA LYS A 38 -14.60 -3.67 25.38
C LYS A 38 -13.75 -2.41 25.14
N ARG A 39 -12.89 -2.44 24.11
CA ARG A 39 -12.08 -1.30 23.70
C ARG A 39 -12.91 -0.27 22.94
N VAL A 40 -12.65 0.99 23.23
CA VAL A 40 -13.14 2.12 22.44
C VAL A 40 -12.25 2.26 21.21
N VAL A 41 -12.86 2.40 20.03
CA VAL A 41 -12.16 2.66 18.76
C VAL A 41 -11.80 4.13 18.72
N LEU A 42 -10.53 4.48 18.49
CA LEU A 42 -10.08 5.87 18.65
C LEU A 42 -10.80 6.85 17.73
N LYS A 43 -11.20 6.44 16.52
CA LYS A 43 -12.01 7.26 15.60
C LYS A 43 -13.31 7.75 16.25
N THR A 44 -13.98 6.94 17.07
CA THR A 44 -15.27 7.32 17.69
C THR A 44 -15.12 8.37 18.80
N VAL A 45 -13.88 8.59 19.25
CA VAL A 45 -13.53 9.63 20.23
C VAL A 45 -12.94 10.85 19.52
N LEU A 46 -11.94 10.63 18.66
CA LEU A 46 -11.09 11.70 18.11
C LEU A 46 -11.69 12.42 16.90
N ASN A 47 -12.59 11.77 16.15
CA ASN A 47 -13.20 12.37 14.96
C ASN A 47 -14.61 12.94 15.24
N ARG A 48 -15.00 13.08 16.51
CA ARG A 48 -16.25 13.74 16.88
C ARG A 48 -16.18 15.23 16.56
N GLU A 49 -17.33 15.86 16.34
CA GLU A 49 -17.43 17.31 16.09
C GLU A 49 -16.87 18.14 17.27
N ASP A 50 -17.09 17.65 18.50
CA ASP A 50 -16.56 18.23 19.73
C ASP A 50 -15.11 17.82 20.02
N ALA A 51 -14.41 17.17 19.09
CA ALA A 51 -13.05 16.63 19.27
C ALA A 51 -12.85 15.80 20.57
N GLY A 52 -13.92 15.19 21.07
CA GLY A 52 -13.95 14.38 22.28
C GLY A 52 -14.15 15.15 23.59
N PHE A 53 -14.38 16.47 23.57
CA PHE A 53 -14.62 17.27 24.78
C PHE A 53 -15.82 16.77 25.60
N GLY A 54 -16.89 16.29 24.96
CA GLY A 54 -18.06 15.73 25.64
C GLY A 54 -17.79 14.40 26.37
N LEU A 55 -16.60 13.82 26.21
CA LEU A 55 -16.19 12.55 26.81
C LEU A 55 -15.21 12.73 27.98
N ILE A 56 -14.93 13.97 28.40
CA ILE A 56 -14.08 14.23 29.56
C ILE A 56 -14.70 13.61 30.82
N ASN A 57 -13.85 13.03 31.67
CA ASN A 57 -14.17 12.22 32.86
C ASN A 57 -14.76 10.83 32.58
N GLU A 58 -14.97 10.44 31.33
CA GLU A 58 -15.36 9.07 31.00
C GLU A 58 -14.17 8.13 31.15
N ARG A 59 -14.42 6.97 31.78
CA ARG A 59 -13.44 5.89 31.88
C ARG A 59 -13.53 5.00 30.65
N VAL A 60 -12.40 4.79 29.98
CA VAL A 60 -12.32 4.02 28.74
C VAL A 60 -11.19 3.00 28.77
N VAL A 61 -11.34 1.97 27.95
CA VAL A 61 -10.25 1.06 27.60
C VAL A 61 -9.87 1.31 26.14
N VAL A 62 -8.61 1.66 25.88
CA VAL A 62 -8.09 1.85 24.52
C VAL A 62 -6.94 0.89 24.27
N GLY A 63 -6.77 0.44 23.03
CA GLY A 63 -5.63 -0.40 22.67
C GLY A 63 -5.08 -0.04 21.31
N GLY A 64 -3.76 -0.09 21.16
CA GLY A 64 -3.08 0.32 19.93
C GLY A 64 -1.57 0.17 20.05
N TRP A 65 -0.85 0.67 19.06
CA TRP A 65 0.61 0.75 19.08
C TRP A 65 1.10 2.17 19.34
N VAL A 66 2.23 2.27 20.02
CA VAL A 66 2.92 3.54 20.28
C VAL A 66 3.58 4.02 18.99
N LYS A 67 3.25 5.24 18.56
CA LYS A 67 3.89 5.90 17.40
C LYS A 67 5.10 6.72 17.82
N SER A 68 4.98 7.39 18.96
CA SER A 68 6.07 8.13 19.59
C SER A 68 5.82 8.26 21.09
N ALA A 69 6.89 8.50 21.85
CA ALA A 69 6.83 8.66 23.29
C ALA A 69 7.79 9.76 23.76
N LYS A 70 7.49 10.37 24.89
CA LYS A 70 8.37 11.29 25.63
C LYS A 70 8.30 10.95 27.12
N GLU A 71 9.43 11.07 27.82
CA GLU A 71 9.50 10.90 29.28
C GLU A 71 9.86 12.24 29.92
N VAL A 72 9.12 12.62 30.96
CA VAL A 72 9.42 13.78 31.81
C VAL A 72 9.73 13.26 33.21
N ARG A 73 10.96 13.48 33.67
CA ARG A 73 11.39 13.11 35.02
C ARG A 73 10.97 14.21 36.00
N LYS A 74 10.28 13.85 37.09
CA LYS A 74 10.01 14.80 38.17
C LYS A 74 11.30 15.00 38.97
N GLN A 75 11.85 16.21 39.01
CA GLN A 75 12.94 16.53 39.91
C GLN A 75 12.41 16.45 41.35
N GLN A 76 13.06 15.65 42.20
CA GLN A 76 12.83 15.72 43.64
C GLN A 76 13.36 17.06 44.14
N THR A 77 12.48 17.99 44.49
CA THR A 77 12.84 19.08 45.40
C THR A 77 13.14 18.44 46.76
N LEU A 78 14.44 18.30 47.08
CA LEU A 78 14.86 18.02 48.44
C LEU A 78 14.30 19.11 49.37
N PRO A 79 13.74 18.76 50.55
CA PRO A 79 13.38 19.78 51.53
C PRO A 79 14.64 20.55 51.91
N LYS A 80 14.58 21.89 51.84
CA LYS A 80 15.62 22.76 52.41
C LYS A 80 15.71 22.44 53.91
N PRO A 81 16.91 22.19 54.47
CA PRO A 81 17.07 22.17 55.92
C PRO A 81 16.81 23.58 56.47
N GLU A 82 15.95 23.65 57.48
CA GLU A 82 15.71 24.85 58.29
C GLU A 82 16.93 25.19 59.16
N HIS A 83 16.94 26.44 59.61
CA HIS A 83 18.04 27.36 59.89
C HIS A 83 18.96 27.11 61.12
N ASP A 84 20.11 27.80 61.03
CA ASP A 84 20.93 28.47 62.06
C ASP A 84 21.81 27.66 63.03
N GLN A 85 23.14 27.91 62.95
CA GLN A 85 23.96 28.51 64.02
C GLN A 85 25.34 28.99 63.46
N PRO A 86 26.00 29.99 64.10
CA PRO A 86 27.08 30.77 63.49
C PRO A 86 28.46 30.12 63.59
N GLU A 87 29.33 30.48 62.64
CA GLU A 87 30.75 30.08 62.56
C GLU A 87 31.56 30.45 63.81
N PRO A 88 32.66 29.70 64.06
CA PRO A 88 33.89 30.31 64.49
C PRO A 88 35.01 30.15 63.45
N THR A 89 35.70 31.27 63.30
CA THR A 89 36.90 31.56 62.52
C THR A 89 38.02 30.51 62.62
N GLY A 90 38.59 30.13 61.47
CA GLY A 90 39.85 29.37 61.40
C GLY A 90 40.47 29.44 59.99
N SER A 91 41.70 29.92 59.91
CA SER A 91 42.42 30.35 58.70
C SER A 91 43.19 29.24 57.95
N LYS A 92 43.49 29.51 56.66
CA LYS A 92 44.60 28.99 55.82
C LYS A 92 44.41 27.58 55.20
N ASP A 93 44.79 27.25 53.96
CA ASP A 93 45.62 27.87 52.91
C ASP A 93 45.14 27.39 51.53
N VAL A 94 45.15 28.28 50.53
CA VAL A 94 44.98 27.93 49.12
C VAL A 94 46.37 27.68 48.53
N THR A 95 46.61 26.50 47.96
CA THR A 95 47.84 26.17 47.23
C THR A 95 47.58 26.15 45.72
N CYS A 96 48.50 26.76 44.97
CA CYS A 96 48.46 27.08 43.54
C CYS A 96 48.49 25.86 42.57
N ALA A 97 47.66 24.84 42.77
CA ALA A 97 47.56 23.69 41.87
C ALA A 97 46.22 23.55 41.13
N GLU A 98 45.33 24.55 41.21
CA GLU A 98 44.00 24.53 40.54
C GLU A 98 43.88 25.42 39.29
N ILE A 99 44.98 25.94 38.72
CA ILE A 99 44.91 26.86 37.55
C ILE A 99 45.56 26.29 36.27
N LEU A 100 45.91 25.00 36.21
CA LEU A 100 46.62 24.42 35.04
C LEU A 100 46.07 23.09 34.51
N GLN A 101 44.76 22.83 34.60
CA GLN A 101 44.12 21.67 33.94
C GLN A 101 42.82 21.99 33.18
N THR A 102 42.55 23.25 32.85
CA THR A 102 41.36 23.63 32.05
C THR A 102 41.62 23.82 30.56
N ARG A 103 42.82 23.49 30.03
CA ARG A 103 43.08 23.61 28.58
C ARG A 103 43.98 22.49 28.06
N MET A 104 43.37 21.46 27.44
CA MET A 104 43.77 20.80 26.17
C MET A 104 43.26 19.33 26.12
N PRO A 105 42.41 18.96 25.14
CA PRO A 105 41.77 17.65 25.08
C PRO A 105 42.49 16.68 24.13
N ILE A 106 43.66 16.12 24.49
CA ILE A 106 44.31 15.04 23.69
C ILE A 106 44.90 13.89 24.55
N PHE A 107 45.01 14.01 25.87
CA PHE A 107 45.72 13.00 26.69
C PHE A 107 44.89 11.82 27.22
N ARG A 108 43.64 11.61 26.75
CA ARG A 108 42.80 10.49 27.22
C ARG A 108 42.94 9.19 26.42
N SER A 109 43.65 9.20 25.29
CA SER A 109 43.79 8.03 24.41
C SER A 109 45.08 7.22 24.59
N PHE A 110 46.01 7.62 25.47
CA PHE A 110 47.30 6.91 25.64
C PHE A 110 47.42 6.03 26.90
N MET A 111 46.53 6.16 27.89
CA MET A 111 46.57 5.39 29.16
C MET A 111 45.60 4.19 29.17
N LYS A 112 45.35 3.57 28.01
CA LYS A 112 44.62 2.30 27.88
C LYS A 112 45.43 1.20 27.17
N LEU A 113 46.71 1.43 26.88
CA LEU A 113 47.54 0.53 26.07
C LEU A 113 48.65 -0.21 26.83
N PHE A 114 48.83 0.01 28.14
CA PHE A 114 49.76 -0.79 28.94
C PHE A 114 49.07 -1.27 30.22
N GLY A 115 48.59 -2.51 30.18
CA GLY A 115 48.24 -3.25 31.38
C GLY A 115 49.50 -3.58 32.17
N VAL A 116 49.51 -3.21 33.45
CA VAL A 116 50.41 -3.75 34.46
C VAL A 116 49.57 -4.00 35.70
N GLY A 117 49.53 -5.26 36.13
CA GLY A 117 48.76 -5.72 37.27
C GLY A 117 49.43 -5.42 38.62
N GLY A 118 48.65 -5.58 39.68
CA GLY A 118 49.11 -5.59 41.05
C GLY A 118 48.03 -6.20 41.95
N HIS A 119 48.33 -7.38 42.50
CA HIS A 119 47.52 -8.08 43.50
C HIS A 119 47.47 -7.30 44.82
N GLY A 120 46.33 -7.37 45.50
CA GLY A 120 46.17 -6.91 46.88
C GLY A 120 44.78 -7.24 47.42
N ALA A 121 44.55 -8.50 47.78
CA ALA A 121 43.41 -8.90 48.59
C ALA A 121 43.73 -8.60 50.07
N LYS A 122 42.84 -7.85 50.74
CA LYS A 122 42.52 -8.01 52.18
C LYS A 122 41.27 -7.19 52.56
N ASP A 123 40.24 -7.95 52.89
CA ASP A 123 39.25 -7.75 53.95
C ASP A 123 38.76 -6.32 54.26
N SER A 124 37.50 -6.05 53.89
CA SER A 124 36.48 -5.81 54.92
C SER A 124 35.08 -5.97 54.32
N ALA A 125 34.38 -7.00 54.79
CA ALA A 125 32.94 -7.03 54.76
C ALA A 125 32.44 -5.93 55.70
N LEU A 126 32.05 -4.77 55.15
CA LEU A 126 31.15 -3.78 55.76
C LEU A 126 30.79 -2.72 54.72
N SER A 127 29.48 -2.52 54.52
CA SER A 127 28.84 -1.54 53.62
C SER A 127 28.59 -1.95 52.14
N LEU A 128 28.06 -3.14 51.91
CA LEU A 128 27.13 -3.32 50.78
C LEU A 128 25.74 -2.77 51.14
N ALA A 129 25.67 -1.50 51.54
CA ALA A 129 24.43 -0.76 51.40
C ALA A 129 24.29 -0.46 49.91
N GLN A 130 23.66 -1.38 49.17
CA GLN A 130 23.02 -1.00 47.92
C GLN A 130 22.18 0.23 48.25
N LYS A 131 22.63 1.41 47.83
CA LYS A 131 21.75 2.56 47.66
C LYS A 131 20.67 2.05 46.73
N VAL A 132 19.53 1.66 47.30
CA VAL A 132 18.28 1.54 46.58
C VAL A 132 18.07 2.95 46.02
N GLN A 133 18.50 3.18 44.78
CA GLN A 133 18.11 4.36 44.04
C GLN A 133 16.59 4.31 44.04
N GLN A 134 15.96 5.22 44.78
CA GLN A 134 14.52 5.37 44.74
C GLN A 134 14.12 5.46 43.26
N PRO A 135 13.09 4.70 42.83
CA PRO A 135 12.68 4.73 41.44
C PRO A 135 12.38 6.19 41.07
N VAL A 136 13.13 6.72 40.11
CA VAL A 136 12.93 8.09 39.62
C VAL A 136 11.53 8.14 39.05
N VAL A 137 10.62 8.83 39.78
CA VAL A 137 9.24 8.95 39.35
C VAL A 137 9.20 9.86 38.12
N SER A 138 8.96 9.26 36.97
CA SER A 138 8.73 9.95 35.72
C SER A 138 7.30 9.73 35.22
N THR A 139 6.85 10.65 34.37
CA THR A 139 5.59 10.55 33.65
C THR A 139 5.91 10.46 32.16
N MET A 140 5.31 9.48 31.49
CA MET A 140 5.49 9.21 30.06
C MET A 140 4.27 9.70 29.29
N THR A 141 4.50 10.38 28.18
CA THR A 141 3.47 10.79 27.23
C THR A 141 3.62 9.96 25.97
N LEU A 142 2.65 9.07 25.72
CA LEU A 142 2.61 8.17 24.56
C LEU A 142 1.61 8.69 23.53
N GLN A 143 1.99 8.63 22.26
CA GLN A 143 1.07 8.85 21.14
C GLN A 143 0.63 7.49 20.61
N VAL A 144 -0.61 7.12 20.89
CA VAL A 144 -1.15 5.79 20.61
C VAL A 144 -2.08 5.85 19.40
N SER A 145 -1.95 4.88 18.51
CA SER A 145 -2.85 4.71 17.37
C SER A 145 -3.33 3.27 17.29
N ASP A 146 -4.59 3.10 16.92
CA ASP A 146 -5.22 1.81 16.61
C ASP A 146 -5.46 1.63 15.10
N GLY A 147 -5.06 2.61 14.29
CA GLY A 147 -5.28 2.63 12.83
C GLY A 147 -6.67 3.08 12.37
N SER A 148 -7.61 3.33 13.28
CA SER A 148 -8.99 3.69 12.91
C SER A 148 -9.13 5.10 12.31
N CYS A 149 -8.22 6.02 12.64
CA CYS A 149 -8.17 7.38 12.12
C CYS A 149 -6.73 7.88 11.94
N VAL A 150 -6.55 9.06 11.34
CA VAL A 150 -5.25 9.74 11.20
C VAL A 150 -4.70 10.17 12.56
N ALA A 151 -5.59 10.67 13.43
CA ALA A 151 -5.24 11.18 14.75
C ALA A 151 -4.69 10.08 15.65
N SER A 152 -3.93 10.48 16.67
CA SER A 152 -3.40 9.60 17.71
C SER A 152 -3.81 10.14 19.06
N LEU A 153 -4.19 9.24 19.96
CA LEU A 153 -4.58 9.61 21.32
C LEU A 153 -3.33 9.81 22.14
N GLN A 154 -3.26 10.94 22.85
CA GLN A 154 -2.24 11.17 23.86
C GLN A 154 -2.60 10.36 25.12
N VAL A 155 -1.69 9.51 25.57
CA VAL A 155 -1.85 8.71 26.78
C VAL A 155 -0.76 9.06 27.77
N ILE A 156 -1.15 9.44 28.98
CA ILE A 156 -0.27 9.78 30.08
C ILE A 156 -0.14 8.58 31.01
N VAL A 157 1.09 8.09 31.19
CA VAL A 157 1.39 6.92 32.02
C VAL A 157 2.42 7.30 33.06
N ASP A 158 2.13 7.08 34.33
CA ASP A 158 3.13 7.22 35.39
C ASP A 158 4.06 5.99 35.41
N SER A 159 5.34 6.22 35.66
CA SER A 159 6.38 5.16 35.76
C SER A 159 6.10 4.09 36.81
N THR A 160 5.19 4.38 37.76
CA THR A 160 4.69 3.42 38.74
C THR A 160 3.76 2.36 38.14
N LEU A 161 3.11 2.66 37.00
CA LEU A 161 2.22 1.73 36.29
C LEU A 161 2.99 0.82 35.32
N ALA A 162 4.01 1.36 34.66
CA ALA A 162 4.84 0.61 33.73
C ALA A 162 6.24 1.23 33.57
N PRO A 163 7.31 0.43 33.44
CA PRO A 163 8.66 0.95 33.27
C PRO A 163 8.84 1.58 31.87
N PRO A 164 9.46 2.78 31.76
CA PRO A 164 9.66 3.49 30.49
C PRO A 164 10.28 2.65 29.38
N GLY A 165 11.32 1.86 29.71
CA GLY A 165 12.04 1.02 28.75
C GLY A 165 11.19 -0.05 28.05
N ARG A 166 10.02 -0.41 28.60
CA ARG A 166 9.14 -1.41 27.98
C ARG A 166 8.07 -0.80 27.06
N ILE A 167 7.54 0.36 27.42
CA ILE A 167 6.33 0.90 26.76
C ILE A 167 6.60 2.05 25.78
N MET A 168 7.78 2.67 25.83
CA MET A 168 8.05 3.87 25.02
C MET A 168 8.51 3.59 23.59
N LEU A 169 8.90 2.36 23.27
CA LEU A 169 9.42 2.02 21.95
C LEU A 169 8.32 2.10 20.88
N SER A 170 8.61 2.79 19.78
CA SER A 170 7.68 2.87 18.65
C SER A 170 7.37 1.47 18.11
N GLY A 171 6.09 1.17 17.91
CA GLY A 171 5.60 -0.15 17.50
C GLY A 171 5.10 -1.03 18.64
N THR A 172 5.44 -0.70 19.90
CA THR A 172 4.96 -1.44 21.08
C THR A 172 3.45 -1.36 21.20
N CYS A 173 2.81 -2.52 21.36
CA CYS A 173 1.36 -2.65 21.52
C CYS A 173 0.99 -2.60 23.02
N ILE A 174 0.05 -1.72 23.35
CA ILE A 174 -0.44 -1.53 24.72
C ILE A 174 -1.98 -1.55 24.75
N LEU A 175 -2.51 -1.93 25.90
CA LEU A 175 -3.91 -1.79 26.28
C LEU A 175 -3.96 -0.95 27.56
N VAL A 176 -4.74 0.12 27.54
CA VAL A 176 -4.77 1.12 28.62
C VAL A 176 -6.20 1.32 29.07
N GLU A 177 -6.44 1.14 30.36
CA GLU A 177 -7.65 1.57 31.05
C GLU A 177 -7.34 2.90 31.75
N GLY A 178 -8.19 3.91 31.59
CA GLY A 178 -7.96 5.21 32.20
C GLY A 178 -9.13 6.17 32.00
N VAL A 179 -8.92 7.43 32.41
CA VAL A 179 -9.93 8.48 32.36
C VAL A 179 -9.53 9.54 31.35
N LEU A 180 -10.46 9.92 30.47
CA LEU A 180 -10.26 11.00 29.51
C LEU A 180 -10.28 12.36 30.23
N GLN A 181 -9.33 13.24 29.92
CA GLN A 181 -9.21 14.55 30.55
C GLN A 181 -8.75 15.62 29.55
N GLN A 182 -8.93 16.88 29.93
CA GLN A 182 -8.34 17.99 29.21
C GLN A 182 -6.82 17.98 29.42
N PRO A 183 -6.00 18.20 28.37
CA PRO A 183 -4.55 18.21 28.52
C PRO A 183 -4.08 19.33 29.44
N ALA A 184 -3.10 19.03 30.29
CA ALA A 184 -2.55 20.00 31.25
C ALA A 184 -1.83 21.20 30.60
N THR A 185 -1.51 21.12 29.31
CA THR A 185 -0.86 22.20 28.55
C THR A 185 -1.66 22.45 27.28
N SER A 186 -1.99 23.72 27.02
CA SER A 186 -2.62 24.12 25.75
C SER A 186 -1.72 23.69 24.59
N GLY A 187 -2.23 22.80 23.74
CA GLY A 187 -1.42 22.15 22.71
C GLY A 187 -2.26 21.65 21.54
N LYS A 188 -1.67 20.78 20.72
CA LYS A 188 -2.30 20.25 19.50
C LYS A 188 -3.43 19.25 19.77
N HIS A 189 -3.48 18.67 20.97
CA HIS A 189 -4.46 17.64 21.33
C HIS A 189 -5.61 18.28 22.12
N SER A 190 -6.85 17.92 21.78
CA SER A 190 -8.04 18.42 22.48
C SER A 190 -8.30 17.67 23.79
N ILE A 191 -7.92 16.38 23.83
CA ILE A 191 -8.09 15.48 24.97
C ILE A 191 -6.86 14.58 25.15
N GLU A 192 -6.69 14.03 26.35
CA GLU A 192 -5.72 12.98 26.65
C GLU A 192 -6.32 11.91 27.58
N LEU A 193 -5.72 10.73 27.62
CA LEU A 193 -6.09 9.64 28.52
C LEU A 193 -5.08 9.53 29.65
N LYS A 194 -5.52 9.77 30.89
CA LYS A 194 -4.72 9.48 32.08
C LYS A 194 -4.87 8.00 32.43
N ALA A 195 -3.79 7.23 32.28
CA ALA A 195 -3.79 5.80 32.53
C ALA A 195 -3.99 5.49 34.02
N GLU A 196 -4.88 4.55 34.31
CA GLU A 196 -5.05 3.92 35.62
C GLU A 196 -4.46 2.50 35.61
N LYS A 197 -4.54 1.80 34.48
CA LYS A 197 -3.91 0.50 34.25
C LYS A 197 -3.33 0.42 32.85
N VAL A 198 -2.15 -0.19 32.73
CA VAL A 198 -1.48 -0.44 31.45
C VAL A 198 -1.12 -1.91 31.36
N LEU A 199 -1.63 -2.58 30.34
CA LEU A 199 -1.21 -3.92 29.96
C LEU A 199 -0.34 -3.81 28.71
N HIS A 200 0.90 -4.25 28.84
CA HIS A 200 1.85 -4.31 27.74
C HIS A 200 1.71 -5.66 27.02
N LEU A 201 1.27 -5.64 25.76
CA LEU A 201 0.86 -6.85 25.02
C LEU A 201 1.96 -7.38 24.10
N GLY A 202 2.56 -6.50 23.29
CA GLY A 202 3.56 -6.88 22.27
C GLY A 202 4.70 -5.89 22.25
N VAL A 203 5.90 -6.36 22.61
CA VAL A 203 7.10 -5.53 22.79
C VAL A 203 7.89 -5.44 21.50
N VAL A 204 8.47 -4.26 21.25
CA VAL A 204 9.61 -4.16 20.33
C VAL A 204 10.88 -4.37 21.14
N GLU A 205 11.56 -5.50 20.95
CA GLU A 205 12.79 -5.82 21.72
C GLU A 205 13.99 -5.01 21.23
N ASP A 206 14.08 -4.79 19.92
CA ASP A 206 15.21 -4.15 19.27
C ASP A 206 14.73 -3.00 18.37
N HIS A 207 14.99 -1.77 18.82
CA HIS A 207 14.59 -0.56 18.12
C HIS A 207 15.23 -0.43 16.74
N GLU A 208 16.48 -0.87 16.58
CA GLU A 208 17.21 -0.76 15.31
C GLU A 208 16.71 -1.77 14.28
N LYS A 209 16.24 -2.94 14.74
CA LYS A 209 15.64 -3.96 13.87
C LYS A 209 14.20 -3.67 13.47
N TYR A 210 13.46 -2.90 14.27
CA TYR A 210 12.08 -2.57 13.92
C TYR A 210 12.03 -1.64 12.71
N PRO A 211 11.48 -2.05 11.55
CA PRO A 211 11.63 -1.28 10.32
C PRO A 211 11.07 0.13 10.39
N LEU A 212 10.05 0.37 11.22
CA LEU A 212 9.37 1.66 11.35
C LEU A 212 9.92 2.52 12.51
N SER A 213 11.07 2.17 13.08
CA SER A 213 11.75 2.99 14.09
C SER A 213 12.27 4.31 13.53
N LYS A 214 12.65 4.32 12.26
CA LYS A 214 13.15 5.50 11.55
C LYS A 214 12.03 6.50 11.28
N LYS A 215 12.28 7.77 11.60
CA LYS A 215 11.24 8.83 11.62
C LYS A 215 10.64 9.18 10.26
N ARG A 216 11.24 8.77 9.13
CA ARG A 216 10.69 8.92 7.77
C ARG A 216 11.25 7.84 6.84
N LEU A 217 10.37 7.13 6.16
CA LEU A 217 10.71 6.14 5.15
C LEU A 217 9.96 6.48 3.86
N PRO A 218 10.62 6.46 2.70
CA PRO A 218 9.94 6.64 1.43
C PRO A 218 9.06 5.43 1.12
N LEU A 219 7.97 5.64 0.39
CA LEU A 219 6.96 4.60 0.11
C LEU A 219 7.57 3.37 -0.59
N HIS A 220 8.47 3.57 -1.56
CA HIS A 220 9.15 2.47 -2.23
C HIS A 220 9.95 1.57 -1.26
N SER A 221 10.57 2.14 -0.21
CA SER A 221 11.30 1.36 0.80
C SER A 221 10.35 0.59 1.70
N LEU A 222 9.17 1.14 1.97
CA LEU A 222 8.13 0.47 2.76
C LEU A 222 7.55 -0.77 2.08
N ARG A 223 7.73 -0.94 0.76
CA ARG A 223 7.29 -2.14 0.01
C ARG A 223 7.97 -3.40 0.54
N ASN A 224 9.26 -3.34 0.87
CA ASN A 224 10.02 -4.44 1.49
C ASN A 224 9.44 -4.90 2.85
N TRP A 225 8.60 -4.07 3.48
CA TRP A 225 7.91 -4.37 4.74
C TRP A 225 6.40 -4.17 4.59
N ALA A 226 5.82 -4.68 3.50
CA ALA A 226 4.40 -4.54 3.20
C ALA A 226 3.47 -4.96 4.36
N HIS A 227 3.88 -5.93 5.17
CA HIS A 227 3.14 -6.40 6.35
C HIS A 227 3.16 -5.41 7.53
N PHE A 228 4.15 -4.50 7.61
CA PHE A 228 4.22 -3.48 8.66
C PHE A 228 3.82 -2.08 8.18
N ARG A 229 4.01 -1.75 6.90
CA ARG A 229 3.74 -0.40 6.38
C ARG A 229 2.33 0.16 6.66
N PRO A 230 1.24 -0.64 6.84
CA PRO A 230 -0.06 -0.10 7.26
C PRO A 230 -0.05 0.60 8.62
N ARG A 231 0.99 0.43 9.44
CA ARG A 231 1.17 1.18 10.70
C ARG A 231 1.68 2.61 10.50
N THR A 232 2.10 2.96 9.28
CA THR A 232 2.45 4.34 8.91
C THR A 232 1.19 5.14 8.58
N THR A 233 1.19 6.43 8.89
CA THR A 233 -0.01 7.27 8.67
C THR A 233 -0.43 7.31 7.20
N THR A 234 0.53 7.41 6.26
CA THR A 234 0.23 7.49 4.83
C THR A 234 -0.44 6.24 4.32
N VAL A 235 0.14 5.05 4.55
CA VAL A 235 -0.46 3.80 4.06
C VAL A 235 -1.78 3.48 4.76
N ALA A 236 -1.91 3.78 6.05
CA ALA A 236 -3.18 3.64 6.75
C ALA A 236 -4.28 4.52 6.14
N SER A 237 -3.94 5.76 5.75
CA SER A 237 -4.90 6.70 5.13
C SER A 237 -5.31 6.21 3.74
N ILE A 238 -4.36 5.71 2.94
CA ILE A 238 -4.64 5.08 1.64
C ILE A 238 -5.59 3.88 1.81
N ALA A 239 -5.35 3.02 2.79
CA ALA A 239 -6.20 1.86 3.05
C ALA A 239 -7.63 2.25 3.46
N ARG A 240 -7.79 3.29 4.30
CA ARG A 240 -9.11 3.83 4.67
C ARG A 240 -9.82 4.49 3.49
N ILE A 241 -9.10 5.25 2.66
CA ILE A 241 -9.64 5.83 1.42
C ILE A 241 -10.08 4.73 0.45
N ARG A 242 -9.26 3.69 0.25
CA ARG A 242 -9.62 2.51 -0.56
C ARG A 242 -10.91 1.86 -0.03
N HIS A 243 -11.02 1.69 1.28
CA HIS A 243 -12.23 1.15 1.89
C HIS A 243 -13.46 2.02 1.63
N GLY A 244 -13.35 3.34 1.85
CA GLY A 244 -14.43 4.29 1.58
C GLY A 244 -14.87 4.29 0.11
N LEU A 245 -13.91 4.29 -0.82
CA LEU A 245 -14.18 4.17 -2.25
C LEU A 245 -14.85 2.84 -2.62
N THR A 246 -14.41 1.73 -2.01
CA THR A 246 -15.01 0.40 -2.28
C THR A 246 -16.48 0.42 -1.87
N HIS A 247 -16.77 0.96 -0.68
CA HIS A 247 -18.14 1.10 -0.18
C HIS A 247 -18.97 2.02 -1.09
N ALA A 248 -18.44 3.18 -1.46
CA ALA A 248 -19.11 4.14 -2.34
C ALA A 248 -19.43 3.54 -3.73
N THR A 249 -18.54 2.73 -4.31
CA THR A 249 -18.83 2.06 -5.59
C THR A 249 -19.99 1.07 -5.47
N HIS A 250 -20.02 0.27 -4.40
CA HIS A 250 -21.14 -0.65 -4.16
C HIS A 250 -22.46 0.10 -3.96
N VAL A 251 -22.44 1.18 -3.18
CA VAL A 251 -23.61 2.05 -2.95
C VAL A 251 -24.09 2.66 -4.27
N PHE A 252 -23.18 3.21 -5.09
CA PHE A 252 -23.55 3.76 -6.40
C PHE A 252 -24.32 2.76 -7.25
N PHE A 253 -23.80 1.54 -7.42
CA PHE A 253 -24.46 0.54 -8.25
C PHE A 253 -25.80 0.10 -7.64
N GLN A 254 -25.86 -0.16 -6.33
CA GLN A 254 -27.07 -0.61 -5.66
C GLN A 254 -28.18 0.46 -5.68
N ASP A 255 -27.83 1.72 -5.43
CA ASP A 255 -28.78 2.84 -5.47
C ASP A 255 -29.33 3.09 -6.88
N ASN A 256 -28.60 2.68 -7.92
CA ASN A 256 -29.03 2.73 -9.32
C ASN A 256 -29.61 1.40 -9.84
N GLY A 257 -29.97 0.48 -8.94
CA GLY A 257 -30.69 -0.75 -9.27
C GLY A 257 -29.84 -1.86 -9.92
N PHE A 258 -28.51 -1.76 -9.86
CA PHE A 258 -27.64 -2.83 -10.34
C PHE A 258 -27.53 -3.97 -9.32
N LEU A 259 -27.48 -5.20 -9.80
CA LEU A 259 -27.27 -6.39 -8.97
C LEU A 259 -25.80 -6.83 -8.99
N TYR A 260 -25.27 -7.15 -7.80
CA TYR A 260 -23.91 -7.64 -7.67
C TYR A 260 -23.82 -9.12 -8.08
N VAL A 261 -22.94 -9.42 -9.02
CA VAL A 261 -22.70 -10.76 -9.56
C VAL A 261 -21.23 -11.13 -9.40
N GLN A 262 -21.00 -12.29 -8.81
CA GLN A 262 -19.67 -12.89 -8.72
C GLN A 262 -19.39 -13.70 -9.99
N VAL A 263 -18.38 -13.27 -10.74
CA VAL A 263 -17.93 -13.92 -11.98
C VAL A 263 -16.70 -14.81 -11.71
N PRO A 264 -16.49 -15.89 -12.48
CA PRO A 264 -15.37 -16.80 -12.28
C PRO A 264 -14.02 -16.10 -12.50
N VAL A 265 -13.03 -16.51 -11.69
CA VAL A 265 -11.64 -16.04 -11.82
C VAL A 265 -10.81 -16.97 -12.73
N ILE A 266 -11.04 -18.27 -12.64
CA ILE A 266 -10.44 -19.26 -13.54
C ILE A 266 -11.36 -19.40 -14.74
N THR A 267 -10.80 -19.30 -15.95
CA THR A 267 -11.59 -19.42 -17.18
C THR A 267 -10.82 -20.15 -18.26
N ALA A 268 -11.54 -20.80 -19.17
CA ALA A 268 -10.97 -21.24 -20.43
C ALA A 268 -11.03 -20.13 -21.48
N THR A 269 -11.97 -19.17 -21.38
CA THR A 269 -12.25 -18.16 -22.43
C THR A 269 -11.23 -17.04 -22.45
N ASP A 270 -10.76 -16.67 -23.64
CA ASP A 270 -10.03 -15.43 -23.84
C ASP A 270 -10.99 -14.28 -24.14
N SER A 271 -11.14 -13.34 -23.22
CA SER A 271 -12.00 -12.19 -23.45
C SER A 271 -11.37 -11.14 -24.36
N GLU A 272 -10.06 -10.91 -24.28
CA GLU A 272 -9.41 -9.84 -25.06
C GLU A 272 -8.90 -10.34 -26.42
N GLY A 273 -8.41 -11.59 -26.51
CA GLY A 273 -7.92 -12.22 -27.74
C GLY A 273 -6.49 -11.84 -28.12
N PHE A 274 -5.85 -10.93 -27.38
CA PHE A 274 -4.51 -10.41 -27.67
C PHE A 274 -3.64 -10.16 -26.42
N SER A 275 -4.14 -10.45 -25.22
CA SER A 275 -3.41 -10.21 -23.96
C SER A 275 -2.65 -11.44 -23.48
N ASP A 276 -1.45 -11.25 -22.94
CA ASP A 276 -0.73 -12.30 -22.23
C ASP A 276 -1.46 -12.69 -20.93
N LYS A 277 -1.66 -14.00 -20.74
CA LYS A 277 -2.46 -14.58 -19.64
C LYS A 277 -1.61 -15.45 -18.73
N PHE A 278 -1.97 -15.52 -17.46
CA PHE A 278 -1.43 -16.53 -16.55
C PHE A 278 -2.16 -17.86 -16.76
N HIS A 279 -1.41 -18.91 -17.08
CA HIS A 279 -1.95 -20.27 -17.14
C HIS A 279 -2.17 -20.83 -15.73
N VAL A 280 -3.26 -21.57 -15.57
CA VAL A 280 -3.60 -22.32 -14.35
C VAL A 280 -3.52 -23.80 -14.68
N THR A 281 -2.56 -24.51 -14.06
CA THR A 281 -2.31 -25.92 -14.37
C THR A 281 -1.88 -26.70 -13.13
N THR A 282 -2.24 -27.98 -13.07
CA THR A 282 -1.77 -28.95 -12.08
C THR A 282 -0.72 -29.92 -12.65
N LEU A 283 -0.46 -29.88 -13.96
CA LEU A 283 0.42 -30.82 -14.66
C LEU A 283 1.88 -30.73 -14.21
N LEU A 284 2.36 -29.55 -13.83
CA LEU A 284 3.75 -29.35 -13.38
C LEU A 284 4.11 -30.22 -12.15
N ASN A 285 3.13 -30.48 -11.29
CA ASN A 285 3.30 -31.34 -10.11
C ASN A 285 3.24 -32.84 -10.44
N LYS A 286 2.66 -33.22 -11.58
CA LYS A 286 2.59 -34.62 -12.04
C LYS A 286 3.89 -35.01 -12.76
N ALA A 287 4.39 -34.15 -13.64
CA ALA A 287 5.66 -34.37 -14.35
C ALA A 287 6.87 -34.55 -13.40
N SER A 288 6.89 -33.83 -12.28
CA SER A 288 7.95 -33.93 -11.26
C SER A 288 7.92 -35.25 -10.46
N LYS A 289 6.76 -35.93 -10.37
CA LYS A 289 6.64 -37.22 -9.68
C LYS A 289 7.05 -38.41 -10.56
N GLU A 290 6.83 -38.33 -11.87
CA GLU A 290 7.23 -39.38 -12.81
C GLU A 290 8.74 -39.35 -13.13
N GLY A 291 9.38 -38.18 -13.03
CA GLY A 291 10.83 -38.04 -13.21
C GLY A 291 11.69 -38.64 -12.09
N SER A 292 11.12 -38.93 -10.90
CA SER A 292 11.90 -39.39 -9.74
C SER A 292 12.08 -40.91 -9.66
N SER A 293 11.56 -41.69 -10.61
CA SER A 293 11.63 -43.17 -10.59
C SER A 293 12.69 -43.79 -11.52
N THR A 294 13.67 -43.02 -11.99
CA THR A 294 14.76 -43.59 -12.82
C THR A 294 15.98 -43.94 -11.96
N LYS A 295 16.21 -45.24 -11.79
CA LYS A 295 17.33 -45.87 -11.06
C LYS A 295 18.68 -45.25 -11.44
N SER A 296 19.40 -44.73 -10.45
CA SER A 296 20.80 -44.30 -10.58
C SER A 296 21.73 -45.52 -10.71
N SER A 297 22.21 -45.78 -11.93
CA SER A 297 23.37 -46.63 -12.16
C SER A 297 24.64 -45.87 -11.78
N GLY A 298 25.46 -46.46 -10.91
CA GLY A 298 26.60 -45.82 -10.28
C GLY A 298 27.70 -45.36 -11.24
N LEU A 299 28.11 -44.11 -11.06
CA LEU A 299 29.45 -43.57 -11.25
C LEU A 299 29.61 -42.44 -10.22
N LYS A 300 30.73 -42.38 -9.50
CA LYS A 300 31.00 -41.36 -8.49
C LYS A 300 31.12 -39.99 -9.18
N ASP A 301 30.04 -39.20 -9.17
CA ASP A 301 30.06 -37.81 -9.63
C ASP A 301 30.89 -36.95 -8.66
N VAL A 302 31.90 -36.27 -9.20
CA VAL A 302 32.71 -35.28 -8.48
C VAL A 302 31.91 -33.97 -8.44
N SER A 303 31.56 -33.48 -7.25
CA SER A 303 30.72 -32.29 -7.12
C SER A 303 31.46 -30.99 -7.49
N LEU A 304 30.73 -30.04 -8.07
CA LEU A 304 31.26 -28.74 -8.48
C LEU A 304 31.79 -27.91 -7.29
N GLU A 305 31.24 -28.13 -6.10
CA GLU A 305 31.72 -27.53 -4.84
C GLU A 305 33.09 -28.07 -4.43
N SER A 306 33.33 -29.38 -4.60
CA SER A 306 34.63 -30.00 -4.34
C SER A 306 35.72 -29.43 -5.25
N ILE A 307 35.39 -29.18 -6.52
CA ILE A 307 36.34 -28.61 -7.50
C ILE A 307 36.61 -27.13 -7.21
N LYS A 308 35.60 -26.36 -6.80
CA LYS A 308 35.78 -24.96 -6.36
C LYS A 308 36.67 -24.85 -5.12
N ALA A 309 36.53 -25.77 -4.16
CA ALA A 309 37.43 -25.84 -3.01
C ALA A 309 38.87 -26.16 -3.44
N SER A 310 39.05 -27.13 -4.34
CA SER A 310 40.37 -27.49 -4.90
C SER A 310 41.02 -26.35 -5.69
N LEU A 311 40.24 -25.55 -6.43
CA LEU A 311 40.74 -24.36 -7.14
C LEU A 311 41.31 -23.32 -6.18
N LYS A 312 40.63 -23.08 -5.06
CA LYS A 312 41.08 -22.13 -4.04
C LYS A 312 42.40 -22.58 -3.43
N GLU A 313 42.50 -23.86 -3.05
CA GLU A 313 43.71 -24.44 -2.48
C GLU A 313 44.90 -24.37 -3.45
N LYS A 314 44.69 -24.75 -4.72
CA LYS A 314 45.74 -24.71 -5.75
C LYS A 314 46.16 -23.28 -6.10
N SER A 315 45.24 -22.32 -6.08
CA SER A 315 45.56 -20.91 -6.28
C SER A 315 46.42 -20.35 -5.15
N THR A 316 46.11 -20.70 -3.89
CA THR A 316 46.94 -20.32 -2.73
C THR A 316 48.34 -20.91 -2.84
N ARG A 317 48.46 -22.19 -3.26
CA ARG A 317 49.75 -22.85 -3.46
C ARG A 317 50.61 -22.19 -4.54
N VAL A 318 50.02 -21.73 -5.65
CA VAL A 318 50.76 -20.97 -6.69
C VAL A 318 51.26 -19.64 -6.14
N GLU A 319 50.46 -18.94 -5.35
CA GLU A 319 50.83 -17.65 -4.76
C GLU A 319 51.96 -17.79 -3.72
N GLU A 320 51.92 -18.84 -2.89
CA GLU A 320 53.00 -19.17 -1.96
C GLU A 320 54.32 -19.47 -2.68
N LEU A 321 54.28 -20.32 -3.71
CA LEU A 321 55.46 -20.69 -4.49
C LEU A 321 56.09 -19.51 -5.25
N ARG A 322 55.31 -18.46 -5.57
CA ARG A 322 55.80 -17.19 -6.14
C ARG A 322 56.51 -16.32 -5.12
N ARG A 323 56.18 -16.41 -3.84
CA ARG A 323 56.76 -15.57 -2.78
C ARG A 323 58.04 -16.14 -2.19
N THR A 324 58.24 -17.45 -2.26
CA THR A 324 59.37 -18.13 -1.60
C THR A 324 60.59 -18.38 -2.49
N ASP A 325 60.71 -17.72 -3.66
CA ASP A 325 61.76 -17.98 -4.68
C ASP A 325 61.97 -19.49 -4.95
N SER A 326 60.86 -20.24 -4.99
CA SER A 326 60.89 -21.69 -5.22
C SER A 326 61.39 -22.02 -6.63
N ASN A 327 61.96 -23.23 -6.83
CA ASN A 327 62.48 -23.66 -8.13
C ASN A 327 61.42 -23.46 -9.24
N ARG A 328 61.82 -22.80 -10.33
CA ARG A 328 60.99 -22.43 -11.49
C ARG A 328 60.15 -23.59 -12.02
N GLU A 329 60.67 -24.82 -11.95
CA GLU A 329 59.97 -26.02 -12.39
C GLU A 329 58.76 -26.38 -11.52
N ALA A 330 58.87 -26.22 -10.19
CA ALA A 330 57.76 -26.47 -9.25
C ALA A 330 56.63 -25.44 -9.42
N LEU A 331 56.99 -24.18 -9.66
CA LEU A 331 56.02 -23.13 -9.96
C LEU A 331 55.30 -23.40 -11.28
N LEU A 332 56.02 -23.83 -12.32
CA LEU A 332 55.41 -24.19 -13.61
C LEU A 332 54.45 -25.37 -13.50
N ALA A 333 54.80 -26.40 -12.73
CA ALA A 333 53.93 -27.55 -12.48
C ALA A 333 52.65 -27.14 -11.72
N ALA A 334 52.77 -26.30 -10.68
CA ALA A 334 51.62 -25.81 -9.92
C ALA A 334 50.69 -24.92 -10.77
N VAL A 335 51.25 -24.07 -11.64
CA VAL A 335 50.47 -23.24 -12.57
C VAL A 335 49.75 -24.11 -13.61
N GLN A 336 50.40 -25.15 -14.13
CA GLN A 336 49.74 -26.09 -15.06
C GLN A 336 48.60 -26.87 -14.39
N ASP A 337 48.78 -27.31 -13.14
CA ASP A 337 47.75 -28.04 -12.40
C ASP A 337 46.53 -27.14 -12.06
N LEU A 338 46.79 -25.89 -11.66
CA LEU A 338 45.73 -24.89 -11.50
C LEU A 338 44.97 -24.67 -12.82
N LYS A 339 45.69 -24.56 -13.95
CA LYS A 339 45.08 -24.39 -15.27
C LYS A 339 44.16 -25.56 -15.64
N LYS A 340 44.62 -26.80 -15.46
CA LYS A 340 43.81 -28.01 -15.74
C LYS A 340 42.56 -28.08 -14.85
N THR A 341 42.69 -27.73 -13.58
CA THR A 341 41.56 -27.72 -12.64
C THR A 341 40.53 -26.65 -13.01
N ASN A 342 40.99 -25.49 -13.50
CA ASN A 342 40.13 -24.40 -13.94
C ASN A 342 39.38 -24.75 -15.23
N GLU A 343 40.04 -25.46 -16.14
CA GLU A 343 39.43 -25.96 -17.37
C GLU A 343 38.34 -27.01 -17.08
N LEU A 344 38.59 -27.92 -16.13
CA LEU A 344 37.58 -28.89 -15.68
C LEU A 344 36.37 -28.22 -15.02
N ALA A 345 36.58 -27.19 -14.19
CA ALA A 345 35.50 -26.42 -13.59
C ALA A 345 34.64 -25.72 -14.65
N SER A 346 35.28 -25.11 -15.65
CA SER A 346 34.60 -24.45 -16.77
C SER A 346 33.75 -25.45 -17.59
N GLN A 347 34.27 -26.66 -17.83
CA GLN A 347 33.53 -27.72 -18.53
C GLN A 347 32.30 -28.19 -17.75
N LEU A 348 32.41 -28.34 -16.43
CA LEU A 348 31.28 -28.75 -15.58
C LEU A 348 30.24 -27.63 -15.42
N GLU A 349 30.66 -26.37 -15.30
CA GLU A 349 29.74 -25.23 -15.30
C GLU A 349 29.01 -25.08 -16.64
N ALA A 350 29.70 -25.35 -17.76
CA ALA A 350 29.08 -25.39 -19.09
C ALA A 350 28.09 -26.56 -19.22
N LYS A 351 28.40 -27.72 -18.63
CA LYS A 351 27.51 -28.89 -18.60
C LYS A 351 26.25 -28.61 -17.76
N GLU A 352 26.38 -28.04 -16.56
CA GLU A 352 25.22 -27.63 -15.74
C GLU A 352 24.37 -26.57 -16.44
N LYS A 353 24.98 -25.57 -17.09
CA LYS A 353 24.25 -24.58 -17.89
C LYS A 353 23.51 -25.23 -19.06
N ARG A 354 24.11 -26.22 -19.71
CA ARG A 354 23.50 -26.95 -20.83
C ARG A 354 22.38 -27.87 -20.36
N GLU A 355 22.50 -28.48 -19.19
CA GLU A 355 21.46 -29.28 -18.54
C GLU A 355 20.30 -28.39 -18.10
N LYS A 356 20.55 -27.26 -17.42
CA LYS A 356 19.52 -26.26 -17.09
C LYS A 356 18.85 -25.66 -18.32
N ALA A 357 19.60 -25.43 -19.41
CA ALA A 357 19.03 -24.96 -20.67
C ALA A 357 18.19 -26.04 -21.38
N LYS A 358 18.54 -27.33 -21.24
CA LYS A 358 17.72 -28.46 -21.70
C LYS A 358 16.46 -28.62 -20.86
N GLU A 359 16.56 -28.47 -19.55
CA GLU A 359 15.44 -28.55 -18.61
C GLU A 359 14.46 -27.37 -18.82
N ALA A 360 14.99 -26.18 -19.11
CA ALA A 360 14.21 -25.03 -19.52
C ALA A 360 13.59 -25.17 -20.93
N SER A 361 14.20 -25.93 -21.86
CA SER A 361 13.64 -26.16 -23.20
C SER A 361 12.66 -27.34 -23.28
N LEU A 362 12.67 -28.24 -22.30
CA LEU A 362 11.71 -29.33 -22.15
C LEU A 362 10.32 -28.85 -21.69
N VAL A 363 10.19 -27.63 -21.16
CA VAL A 363 8.90 -27.00 -20.85
C VAL A 363 8.52 -26.01 -21.95
N LYS A 364 8.27 -26.51 -23.15
CA LYS A 364 7.44 -25.77 -24.14
C LYS A 364 5.99 -26.14 -23.89
N THR A 365 5.21 -25.19 -23.38
CA THR A 365 3.77 -25.28 -23.09
C THR A 365 2.92 -25.73 -24.30
N ASP A 366 3.41 -25.54 -25.53
CA ASP A 366 2.73 -25.94 -26.78
C ASP A 366 2.61 -27.45 -26.99
N ARG A 367 3.18 -28.29 -26.12
CA ARG A 367 3.11 -29.76 -26.22
C ARG A 367 2.57 -30.45 -24.96
N LEU A 368 1.96 -29.70 -24.04
CA LEU A 368 1.27 -30.30 -22.91
C LEU A 368 -0.12 -30.73 -23.36
N ASP A 369 -0.44 -32.02 -23.21
CA ASP A 369 -1.81 -32.50 -23.34
C ASP A 369 -2.60 -32.04 -22.11
N PHE A 370 -3.49 -31.06 -22.31
CA PHE A 370 -4.32 -30.50 -21.25
C PHE A 370 -5.53 -31.38 -20.90
N LEU A 371 -5.77 -32.50 -21.61
CA LEU A 371 -6.82 -33.46 -21.26
C LEU A 371 -6.63 -34.03 -19.85
N ASP A 372 -5.38 -34.23 -19.44
CA ASP A 372 -4.99 -34.74 -18.12
C ASP A 372 -4.84 -33.65 -17.04
N ASP A 373 -5.07 -32.38 -17.39
CA ASP A 373 -5.07 -31.30 -16.41
C ASP A 373 -6.37 -31.29 -15.58
N PHE A 374 -6.44 -30.44 -14.55
CA PHE A 374 -7.54 -30.42 -13.60
C PHE A 374 -8.92 -30.19 -14.23
N PHE A 375 -8.98 -29.34 -15.27
CA PHE A 375 -10.23 -29.01 -15.98
C PHE A 375 -10.36 -29.74 -17.33
N SER A 376 -9.43 -30.64 -17.66
CA SER A 376 -9.35 -31.32 -18.97
C SER A 376 -9.33 -30.36 -20.18
N CYS A 377 -8.90 -29.13 -19.94
CA CYS A 377 -8.72 -28.09 -20.93
C CYS A 377 -7.69 -27.07 -20.43
N GLN A 378 -7.25 -26.20 -21.34
CA GLN A 378 -6.38 -25.10 -20.98
C GLN A 378 -7.15 -24.05 -20.16
N ALA A 379 -6.67 -23.76 -18.96
CA ALA A 379 -7.27 -22.79 -18.07
C ALA A 379 -6.33 -21.61 -17.78
N PHE A 380 -6.91 -20.45 -17.51
CA PHE A 380 -6.23 -19.18 -17.30
C PHE A 380 -6.83 -18.43 -16.12
N LEU A 381 -6.06 -17.48 -15.56
CA LEU A 381 -6.62 -16.42 -14.74
C LEU A 381 -7.24 -15.34 -15.65
N THR A 382 -8.45 -14.92 -15.32
CA THR A 382 -9.22 -14.01 -16.18
C THR A 382 -8.65 -12.59 -16.23
N VAL A 383 -8.62 -12.00 -17.42
CA VAL A 383 -8.31 -10.58 -17.66
C VAL A 383 -9.57 -9.71 -17.49
N SER A 384 -10.77 -10.27 -17.74
CA SER A 384 -12.06 -9.61 -17.57
C SER A 384 -13.18 -10.62 -17.36
N GLY A 385 -14.13 -10.29 -16.48
CA GLY A 385 -15.33 -11.09 -16.24
C GLY A 385 -16.52 -10.68 -17.11
N ARG A 386 -16.37 -9.68 -17.99
CA ARG A 386 -17.49 -9.07 -18.73
C ARG A 386 -18.30 -10.06 -19.57
N LEU A 387 -17.67 -11.00 -20.27
CA LEU A 387 -18.39 -12.01 -21.05
C LEU A 387 -19.38 -12.83 -20.18
N HIS A 388 -18.97 -13.18 -18.97
CA HIS A 388 -19.84 -13.88 -18.02
C HIS A 388 -20.91 -12.95 -17.46
N LEU A 389 -20.54 -11.69 -17.19
CA LEU A 389 -21.46 -10.68 -16.68
C LEU A 389 -22.60 -10.37 -17.67
N GLU A 390 -22.32 -10.40 -18.98
CA GLU A 390 -23.34 -10.26 -20.04
C GLU A 390 -24.45 -11.30 -19.93
N SER A 391 -24.13 -12.56 -19.60
CA SER A 391 -25.16 -13.59 -19.41
C SER A 391 -26.15 -13.23 -18.30
N TYR A 392 -25.67 -12.57 -17.24
CA TYR A 392 -26.51 -12.08 -16.15
C TYR A 392 -27.24 -10.80 -16.55
N ALA A 393 -26.62 -9.89 -17.30
CA ALA A 393 -27.30 -8.69 -17.81
C ALA A 393 -28.52 -9.07 -18.66
N CYS A 394 -28.38 -10.07 -19.53
CA CYS A 394 -29.49 -10.60 -20.34
C CYS A 394 -30.69 -11.11 -19.50
N ALA A 395 -30.47 -11.49 -18.24
CA ALA A 395 -31.51 -12.00 -17.35
C ALA A 395 -32.00 -10.99 -16.30
N LEU A 396 -31.11 -10.11 -15.82
CA LEU A 396 -31.31 -9.27 -14.64
C LEU A 396 -31.31 -7.77 -14.96
N GLY A 397 -31.08 -7.39 -16.22
CA GLY A 397 -30.99 -5.99 -16.64
C GLY A 397 -29.61 -5.41 -16.36
N ASN A 398 -29.47 -4.75 -15.21
CA ASN A 398 -28.24 -4.04 -14.82
C ASN A 398 -27.49 -4.85 -13.76
N VAL A 399 -26.24 -5.20 -14.05
CA VAL A 399 -25.42 -6.02 -13.16
C VAL A 399 -24.01 -5.47 -13.07
N TYR A 400 -23.34 -5.76 -11.96
CA TYR A 400 -21.94 -5.40 -11.79
C TYR A 400 -21.18 -6.48 -11.03
N SER A 401 -19.86 -6.53 -11.24
CA SER A 401 -18.94 -7.41 -10.56
C SER A 401 -17.80 -6.61 -9.95
N PHE A 402 -17.16 -7.20 -8.95
CA PHE A 402 -15.97 -6.68 -8.28
C PHE A 402 -15.09 -7.85 -7.92
N GLY A 403 -13.85 -7.83 -8.39
CA GLY A 403 -12.90 -8.90 -8.12
C GLY A 403 -11.55 -8.67 -8.79
N PRO A 404 -10.61 -9.60 -8.56
CA PRO A 404 -9.28 -9.53 -9.13
C PRO A 404 -9.28 -9.87 -10.63
N ARG A 405 -8.44 -9.18 -11.40
CA ARG A 405 -8.10 -9.45 -12.80
C ARG A 405 -6.59 -9.52 -12.95
N PHE A 406 -6.14 -10.30 -13.93
CA PHE A 406 -4.73 -10.67 -14.04
C PHE A 406 -4.21 -10.41 -15.43
N LYS A 407 -3.03 -9.80 -15.54
CA LYS A 407 -2.32 -9.58 -16.81
C LYS A 407 -0.89 -10.05 -16.69
N ALA A 408 -0.45 -10.92 -17.59
CA ALA A 408 0.90 -11.49 -17.57
C ALA A 408 1.91 -10.62 -18.35
N GLU A 409 1.75 -9.30 -18.27
CA GLU A 409 2.64 -8.34 -18.91
C GLU A 409 3.99 -8.26 -18.18
N THR A 410 5.08 -8.13 -18.95
CA THR A 410 6.45 -7.99 -18.43
C THR A 410 6.87 -6.54 -18.17
N SER A 411 5.97 -5.59 -18.46
CA SER A 411 6.21 -4.16 -18.31
C SER A 411 6.42 -3.76 -16.84
N GLN A 412 7.40 -2.88 -16.60
CA GLN A 412 7.65 -2.26 -15.30
C GLN A 412 7.14 -0.82 -15.32
N SER A 413 5.81 -0.65 -15.28
CA SER A 413 5.15 0.67 -15.22
C SER A 413 4.70 1.01 -13.81
N THR A 414 4.62 2.32 -13.50
CA THR A 414 4.07 2.83 -12.23
C THR A 414 2.53 2.87 -12.22
N ARG A 415 1.90 2.43 -13.31
CA ARG A 415 0.43 2.37 -13.50
C ARG A 415 -0.09 0.96 -13.76
N HIS A 416 0.80 -0.03 -13.91
CA HIS A 416 0.43 -1.41 -14.23
C HIS A 416 0.92 -2.38 -13.15
N VAL A 417 0.10 -3.40 -12.90
CA VAL A 417 0.38 -4.52 -11.99
C VAL A 417 -0.17 -5.80 -12.59
N SER A 418 0.40 -6.94 -12.21
CA SER A 418 -0.03 -8.25 -12.72
C SER A 418 -1.33 -8.76 -12.11
N GLU A 419 -1.69 -8.25 -10.93
CA GLU A 419 -2.96 -8.51 -10.23
C GLU A 419 -3.57 -7.17 -9.85
N MET A 420 -4.77 -6.88 -10.38
CA MET A 420 -5.50 -5.63 -10.17
C MET A 420 -6.94 -5.90 -9.76
N TRP A 421 -7.55 -4.97 -9.01
CA TRP A 421 -8.97 -5.02 -8.68
C TRP A 421 -9.78 -4.19 -9.67
N MET A 422 -10.80 -4.80 -10.27
CA MET A 422 -11.68 -4.16 -11.25
C MET A 422 -13.11 -4.19 -10.77
N PHE A 423 -13.83 -3.08 -10.96
CA PHE A 423 -15.29 -3.11 -11.03
C PHE A 423 -15.69 -3.21 -12.48
N GLU A 424 -16.65 -4.07 -12.80
CA GLU A 424 -17.15 -4.25 -14.17
C GLU A 424 -18.66 -4.16 -14.14
N ALA A 425 -19.25 -3.39 -15.02
CA ALA A 425 -20.70 -3.19 -15.10
C ALA A 425 -21.21 -3.56 -16.49
N GLU A 426 -22.42 -4.10 -16.55
CA GLU A 426 -23.07 -4.49 -17.79
C GLU A 426 -24.57 -4.17 -17.68
N MET A 427 -25.12 -3.55 -18.72
CA MET A 427 -26.49 -3.03 -18.75
C MET A 427 -27.20 -3.53 -20.00
N ALA A 428 -28.28 -4.28 -19.81
CA ALA A 428 -29.18 -4.65 -20.91
C ALA A 428 -30.01 -3.44 -21.38
N PHE A 429 -30.40 -3.45 -22.65
CA PHE A 429 -31.11 -2.35 -23.31
C PHE A 429 -30.36 -1.01 -23.32
N ALA A 430 -29.03 -1.05 -23.21
CA ALA A 430 -28.16 0.12 -23.23
C ALA A 430 -27.29 0.15 -24.50
N GLU A 431 -26.96 1.34 -24.95
CA GLU A 431 -26.01 1.59 -26.03
C GLU A 431 -24.75 2.28 -25.48
N LEU A 432 -23.84 2.66 -26.38
CA LEU A 432 -22.55 3.25 -26.01
C LEU A 432 -22.70 4.51 -25.14
N GLU A 433 -23.67 5.37 -25.46
CA GLU A 433 -23.88 6.65 -24.78
C GLU A 433 -24.33 6.46 -23.33
N GLU A 434 -25.25 5.52 -23.06
CA GLU A 434 -25.66 5.18 -21.69
C GLU A 434 -24.48 4.64 -20.87
N ALA A 435 -23.62 3.80 -21.46
CA ALA A 435 -22.41 3.31 -20.79
C ALA A 435 -21.42 4.43 -20.47
N MET A 436 -21.19 5.36 -21.39
CA MET A 436 -20.34 6.54 -21.16
C MET A 436 -20.91 7.45 -20.05
N ASN A 437 -22.23 7.63 -20.02
CA ASN A 437 -22.89 8.44 -19.00
C ASN A 437 -22.81 7.77 -17.62
N CYS A 438 -23.11 6.47 -17.52
CA CYS A 438 -22.97 5.71 -16.26
C CYS A 438 -21.53 5.71 -15.74
N ALA A 439 -20.53 5.55 -16.63
CA ALA A 439 -19.12 5.62 -16.27
C ALA A 439 -18.72 7.00 -15.73
N THR A 440 -19.22 8.07 -16.35
CA THR A 440 -19.00 9.46 -15.92
C THR A 440 -19.62 9.73 -14.55
N ASP A 441 -20.87 9.32 -14.36
CA ASP A 441 -21.60 9.50 -13.10
C ASP A 441 -20.96 8.73 -11.95
N LEU A 442 -20.48 7.52 -12.21
CA LEU A 442 -19.71 6.75 -11.22
C LEU A 442 -18.47 7.51 -10.77
N LEU A 443 -17.65 8.03 -11.69
CA LEU A 443 -16.45 8.78 -11.32
C LEU A 443 -16.78 10.05 -10.52
N LYS A 444 -17.80 10.79 -10.94
CA LYS A 444 -18.27 11.99 -10.23
C LYS A 444 -18.76 11.65 -8.82
N HIS A 445 -19.50 10.55 -8.69
CA HIS A 445 -19.98 10.02 -7.42
C HIS A 445 -18.81 9.66 -6.49
N LEU A 446 -17.82 8.91 -6.97
CA LEU A 446 -16.64 8.51 -6.17
C LEU A 446 -15.82 9.73 -5.71
N CYS A 447 -15.61 10.72 -6.58
CA CYS A 447 -14.94 11.97 -6.23
C CYS A 447 -15.69 12.75 -5.16
N LYS A 448 -17.03 12.75 -5.19
CA LYS A 448 -17.86 13.36 -4.15
C LYS A 448 -17.73 12.59 -2.83
N LYS A 449 -17.98 11.28 -2.86
CA LYS A 449 -18.02 10.43 -1.66
C LYS A 449 -16.69 10.36 -0.93
N VAL A 450 -15.56 10.27 -1.63
CA VAL A 450 -14.25 10.24 -0.95
C VAL A 450 -13.97 11.53 -0.15
N LYS A 451 -14.46 12.68 -0.61
CA LYS A 451 -14.32 13.94 0.12
C LYS A 451 -15.22 14.02 1.35
N GLU A 452 -16.44 13.48 1.25
CA GLU A 452 -17.42 13.46 2.33
C GLU A 452 -17.05 12.41 3.39
N ASP A 453 -16.84 11.16 2.98
CA ASP A 453 -16.72 10.02 3.87
C ASP A 453 -15.30 9.84 4.43
N CYS A 454 -14.29 10.38 3.74
CA CYS A 454 -12.87 10.28 4.13
C CYS A 454 -12.24 11.64 4.48
N ALA A 455 -13.02 12.63 4.92
CA ALA A 455 -12.57 14.02 5.12
C ALA A 455 -11.26 14.17 5.93
N GLU A 456 -11.08 13.42 7.02
CA GLU A 456 -9.86 13.48 7.83
C GLU A 456 -8.63 12.90 7.11
N ASP A 457 -8.82 11.82 6.37
CA ASP A 457 -7.76 11.24 5.53
C ASP A 457 -7.42 12.19 4.37
N MET A 458 -8.42 12.84 3.77
CA MET A 458 -8.21 13.84 2.72
C MET A 458 -7.46 15.07 3.23
N LYS A 459 -7.74 15.56 4.44
CA LYS A 459 -6.96 16.63 5.09
C LYS A 459 -5.50 16.23 5.27
N PHE A 460 -5.24 14.96 5.62
CA PHE A 460 -3.88 14.45 5.73
C PHE A 460 -3.18 14.39 4.37
N VAL A 461 -3.82 13.80 3.37
CA VAL A 461 -3.28 13.65 2.00
C VAL A 461 -2.97 15.01 1.38
N LEU A 462 -3.91 15.97 1.49
CA LEU A 462 -3.74 17.35 1.02
C LEU A 462 -2.47 18.00 1.61
N LYS A 463 -2.20 17.76 2.90
CA LYS A 463 -1.07 18.38 3.60
C LYS A 463 0.27 17.66 3.39
N ARG A 464 0.25 16.36 3.07
CA ARG A 464 1.44 15.49 3.19
C ARG A 464 1.83 14.77 1.91
N VAL A 465 0.94 14.70 0.92
CA VAL A 465 1.13 13.94 -0.31
C VAL A 465 0.99 14.86 -1.52
N ASP A 466 -0.17 15.50 -1.68
CA ASP A 466 -0.48 16.30 -2.87
C ASP A 466 -1.38 17.48 -2.51
N GLU A 467 -0.85 18.70 -2.57
CA GLU A 467 -1.56 19.94 -2.25
C GLU A 467 -2.68 20.28 -3.24
N ASN A 468 -2.67 19.67 -4.44
CA ASN A 468 -3.65 19.91 -5.49
C ASN A 468 -4.75 18.84 -5.53
N ILE A 469 -4.75 17.87 -4.62
CA ILE A 469 -5.66 16.71 -4.66
C ILE A 469 -7.14 17.11 -4.62
N VAL A 470 -7.49 18.08 -3.78
CA VAL A 470 -8.89 18.53 -3.64
C VAL A 470 -9.35 19.21 -4.92
N HIS A 471 -8.50 20.03 -5.53
CA HIS A 471 -8.79 20.69 -6.80
C HIS A 471 -8.95 19.67 -7.93
N ARG A 472 -8.08 18.64 -8.01
CA ARG A 472 -8.21 17.55 -9.00
C ARG A 472 -9.55 16.82 -8.86
N LEU A 473 -9.91 16.41 -7.64
CA LEU A 473 -11.18 15.71 -7.38
C LEU A 473 -12.40 16.59 -7.68
N GLN A 474 -12.33 17.89 -7.36
CA GLN A 474 -13.37 18.86 -7.71
C GLN A 474 -13.47 19.04 -9.24
N SER A 475 -12.35 19.11 -9.95
CA SER A 475 -12.32 19.23 -11.40
C SER A 475 -13.02 18.02 -12.05
N VAL A 476 -12.68 16.79 -11.65
CA VAL A 476 -13.34 15.58 -12.17
C VAL A 476 -14.83 15.56 -11.79
N GLN A 477 -15.20 15.98 -10.58
CA GLN A 477 -16.59 15.98 -10.14
C GLN A 477 -17.47 16.97 -10.91
N LEU A 478 -16.96 18.18 -11.14
CA LEU A 478 -17.78 19.33 -11.59
C LEU A 478 -17.67 19.60 -13.09
N SER A 479 -16.56 19.21 -13.73
CA SER A 479 -16.37 19.46 -15.16
C SER A 479 -17.22 18.53 -16.03
N GLU A 480 -17.56 19.01 -17.21
CA GLU A 480 -18.01 18.15 -18.31
C GLU A 480 -16.80 17.51 -18.97
N PHE A 481 -16.89 16.21 -19.23
CA PHE A 481 -15.81 15.48 -19.87
C PHE A 481 -15.82 15.80 -21.37
N GLU A 482 -14.64 16.05 -21.93
CA GLU A 482 -14.54 16.23 -23.38
C GLU A 482 -14.81 14.90 -24.09
N LYS A 483 -15.83 14.83 -24.94
CA LYS A 483 -16.11 13.63 -25.74
C LYS A 483 -15.55 13.82 -27.15
N ILE A 484 -14.61 12.97 -27.57
CA ILE A 484 -14.03 12.99 -28.92
C ILE A 484 -13.99 11.60 -29.56
N PRO A 485 -14.27 11.47 -30.86
CA PRO A 485 -14.01 10.22 -31.55
C PRO A 485 -12.50 10.01 -31.75
N TYR A 486 -12.06 8.76 -31.90
CA TYR A 486 -10.66 8.39 -32.10
C TYR A 486 -10.03 9.12 -33.30
N CYS A 487 -10.77 9.29 -34.40
CA CYS A 487 -10.27 10.05 -35.57
C CYS A 487 -9.83 11.47 -35.19
N LYS A 488 -10.65 12.17 -34.41
CA LYS A 488 -10.34 13.52 -33.91
C LYS A 488 -9.16 13.49 -32.94
N ALA A 489 -9.04 12.47 -32.10
CA ALA A 489 -7.88 12.31 -31.21
C ALA A 489 -6.56 12.21 -32.00
N ILE A 490 -6.54 11.41 -33.07
CA ILE A 490 -5.40 11.29 -33.98
C ILE A 490 -5.10 12.62 -34.68
N ASP A 491 -6.11 13.29 -35.22
CA ASP A 491 -5.94 14.55 -35.94
C ASP A 491 -5.36 15.65 -35.05
N VAL A 492 -5.84 15.74 -33.80
CA VAL A 492 -5.35 16.69 -32.81
C VAL A 492 -3.91 16.37 -32.42
N LEU A 493 -3.59 15.10 -32.13
CA LEU A 493 -2.24 14.69 -31.76
C LEU A 493 -1.22 14.95 -32.88
N LYS A 494 -1.61 14.76 -34.16
CA LYS A 494 -0.76 15.06 -35.32
C LYS A 494 -0.44 16.55 -35.48
N GLN A 495 -1.26 17.44 -34.91
CA GLN A 495 -1.03 18.89 -34.98
C GLN A 495 0.01 19.37 -33.96
N VAL A 496 0.35 18.54 -32.97
CA VAL A 496 1.34 18.85 -31.93
C VAL A 496 2.74 18.78 -32.53
N LYS A 497 3.47 19.91 -32.55
CA LYS A 497 4.82 20.00 -33.13
C LYS A 497 5.92 20.02 -32.09
N GLU A 498 5.59 20.48 -30.89
CA GLU A 498 6.53 20.67 -29.78
C GLU A 498 6.88 19.37 -29.03
N LYS A 499 6.12 18.29 -29.23
CA LYS A 499 6.28 17.02 -28.53
C LYS A 499 6.62 15.91 -29.51
N ASN A 500 7.77 15.27 -29.29
CA ASN A 500 8.14 14.03 -29.99
C ASN A 500 7.58 12.84 -29.22
N PHE A 501 6.55 12.20 -29.77
CA PHE A 501 5.97 10.98 -29.21
C PHE A 501 6.83 9.76 -29.53
N ALA A 502 6.90 8.80 -28.61
CA ALA A 502 7.71 7.60 -28.81
C ALA A 502 7.12 6.65 -29.88
N THR A 503 5.79 6.66 -30.02
CA THR A 503 5.06 5.82 -30.99
C THR A 503 4.36 6.70 -32.02
N ASN A 504 4.38 6.25 -33.28
CA ASN A 504 3.72 6.95 -34.39
C ASN A 504 2.22 7.13 -34.13
N ILE A 505 1.72 8.30 -34.52
CA ILE A 505 0.30 8.67 -34.42
C ILE A 505 -0.32 8.43 -35.79
N GLU A 506 -0.90 7.24 -35.98
CA GLU A 506 -1.48 6.81 -37.26
C GLU A 506 -2.83 6.12 -37.05
N TRP A 507 -3.70 6.19 -38.06
CA TRP A 507 -4.98 5.48 -38.02
C TRP A 507 -4.75 3.97 -37.95
N GLY A 508 -5.52 3.29 -37.10
CA GLY A 508 -5.41 1.84 -36.92
C GLY A 508 -4.34 1.42 -35.92
N VAL A 509 -3.58 2.37 -35.37
CA VAL A 509 -2.63 2.11 -34.27
C VAL A 509 -3.30 2.46 -32.93
N PRO A 510 -3.23 1.59 -31.91
CA PRO A 510 -3.76 1.90 -30.58
C PRO A 510 -3.10 3.17 -30.00
N LEU A 511 -3.90 4.02 -29.33
CA LEU A 511 -3.34 5.13 -28.56
C LEU A 511 -2.56 4.57 -27.37
N THR A 512 -1.35 5.09 -27.17
CA THR A 512 -0.52 4.74 -26.01
C THR A 512 -0.92 5.57 -24.79
N GLU A 513 -0.48 5.15 -23.59
CA GLU A 513 -0.64 5.93 -22.36
C GLU A 513 -0.08 7.36 -22.49
N GLU A 514 1.02 7.54 -23.25
CA GLU A 514 1.59 8.87 -23.54
C GLU A 514 0.62 9.73 -24.35
N HIS A 515 0.00 9.16 -25.39
CA HIS A 515 -0.96 9.86 -26.24
C HIS A 515 -2.23 10.23 -25.46
N GLU A 516 -2.81 9.26 -24.75
CA GLU A 516 -4.01 9.43 -23.92
C GLU A 516 -3.78 10.52 -22.86
N SER A 517 -2.65 10.44 -22.14
CA SER A 517 -2.31 11.40 -21.10
C SER A 517 -2.07 12.79 -21.66
N TYR A 518 -1.42 12.93 -22.83
CA TYR A 518 -1.17 14.23 -23.44
C TYR A 518 -2.47 14.95 -23.86
N LEU A 519 -3.45 14.20 -24.39
CA LEU A 519 -4.79 14.73 -24.68
C LEU A 519 -5.44 15.31 -23.42
N ALA A 520 -5.46 14.55 -22.33
CA ALA A 520 -6.12 14.97 -21.09
C ALA A 520 -5.34 16.08 -20.35
N ASP A 521 -4.02 15.99 -20.28
CA ASP A 521 -3.17 16.87 -19.47
C ASP A 521 -2.84 18.20 -20.14
N GLU A 522 -2.49 18.17 -21.43
CA GLU A 522 -1.88 19.33 -22.10
C GLU A 522 -2.87 20.02 -23.05
N ILE A 523 -3.64 19.23 -23.81
CA ILE A 523 -4.58 19.76 -24.81
C ILE A 523 -5.89 20.20 -24.16
N TYR A 524 -6.64 19.25 -23.57
CA TYR A 524 -7.98 19.53 -23.06
C TYR A 524 -7.98 20.03 -21.62
N LYS A 525 -6.97 19.65 -20.80
CA LYS A 525 -6.82 20.04 -19.39
C LYS A 525 -8.03 19.67 -18.52
N LYS A 526 -8.73 18.61 -18.91
CA LYS A 526 -9.91 18.02 -18.24
C LYS A 526 -10.02 16.55 -18.64
N SER A 527 -10.92 15.81 -17.98
CA SER A 527 -11.18 14.42 -18.35
C SER A 527 -11.69 14.32 -19.78
N VAL A 528 -11.24 13.28 -20.50
CA VAL A 528 -11.56 13.05 -21.91
C VAL A 528 -12.17 11.67 -22.05
N ILE A 529 -13.26 11.56 -22.81
CA ILE A 529 -13.82 10.30 -23.29
C ILE A 529 -13.48 10.19 -24.77
N ILE A 530 -12.66 9.21 -25.10
CA ILE A 530 -12.32 8.88 -26.49
C ILE A 530 -13.23 7.72 -26.90
N TYR A 531 -13.91 7.81 -28.04
CA TYR A 531 -14.84 6.78 -28.50
C TYR A 531 -14.69 6.45 -29.99
N ASP A 532 -15.38 5.41 -30.47
CA ASP A 532 -15.36 4.93 -31.87
C ASP A 532 -13.95 4.59 -32.38
N TYR A 533 -13.33 3.60 -31.74
CA TYR A 533 -12.00 3.12 -32.09
C TYR A 533 -12.00 2.27 -33.38
N PRO A 534 -10.86 2.14 -34.07
CA PRO A 534 -10.71 1.20 -35.18
C PRO A 534 -11.02 -0.24 -34.75
N LYS A 535 -11.69 -0.99 -35.63
CA LYS A 535 -12.08 -2.39 -35.38
C LYS A 535 -10.91 -3.29 -35.00
N GLU A 536 -9.74 -3.05 -35.58
CA GLU A 536 -8.55 -3.90 -35.47
C GLU A 536 -7.89 -3.83 -34.09
N VAL A 537 -8.15 -2.77 -33.31
CA VAL A 537 -7.47 -2.51 -32.03
C VAL A 537 -8.35 -2.78 -30.81
N LYS A 538 -9.51 -3.40 -31.00
CA LYS A 538 -10.48 -3.68 -29.94
C LYS A 538 -10.97 -5.14 -29.98
N PRO A 539 -11.44 -5.68 -28.84
CA PRO A 539 -11.88 -7.07 -28.74
C PRO A 539 -12.98 -7.45 -29.73
N PHE A 540 -13.07 -8.75 -30.03
CA PHE A 540 -14.01 -9.31 -31.01
C PHE A 540 -15.49 -9.07 -30.65
N TYR A 541 -15.81 -8.92 -29.37
CA TYR A 541 -17.17 -8.77 -28.86
C TYR A 541 -17.71 -7.34 -28.95
N VAL A 542 -16.88 -6.35 -29.29
CA VAL A 542 -17.29 -4.95 -29.39
C VAL A 542 -18.13 -4.74 -30.65
N ARG A 543 -19.27 -4.05 -30.53
CA ARG A 543 -20.19 -3.80 -31.64
C ARG A 543 -19.51 -3.04 -32.78
N GLN A 544 -19.61 -3.55 -34.00
CA GLN A 544 -19.12 -2.84 -35.18
C GLN A 544 -20.08 -1.72 -35.58
N ASN A 545 -19.54 -0.52 -35.79
CA ASN A 545 -20.30 0.63 -36.24
C ASN A 545 -20.71 0.48 -37.72
N ASP A 546 -21.72 1.22 -38.13
CA ASP A 546 -22.31 1.11 -39.46
C ASP A 546 -21.38 1.65 -40.58
N ASP A 547 -20.29 2.34 -40.20
CA ASP A 547 -19.23 2.78 -41.11
C ASP A 547 -18.32 1.63 -41.59
N GLY A 548 -18.44 0.44 -40.98
CA GLY A 548 -17.64 -0.74 -41.27
C GLY A 548 -16.17 -0.65 -40.84
N LYS A 549 -15.72 0.46 -40.25
CA LYS A 549 -14.32 0.75 -39.91
C LYS A 549 -14.09 0.86 -38.40
N THR A 550 -15.05 1.40 -37.68
CA THR A 550 -14.94 1.64 -36.23
C THR A 550 -15.83 0.67 -35.44
N VAL A 551 -15.60 0.64 -34.14
CA VAL A 551 -16.39 -0.12 -33.17
C VAL A 551 -16.80 0.76 -32.01
N ALA A 552 -17.97 0.48 -31.44
CA ALA A 552 -18.57 1.20 -30.32
C ALA A 552 -17.84 0.90 -29.00
N ALA A 553 -16.60 1.37 -28.88
CA ALA A 553 -15.79 1.33 -27.66
C ALA A 553 -15.52 2.74 -27.17
N PHE A 554 -15.30 2.89 -25.86
CA PHE A 554 -14.88 4.15 -25.26
C PHE A 554 -13.84 3.94 -24.15
N ASP A 555 -12.97 4.92 -23.98
CA ASP A 555 -11.98 4.99 -22.91
C ASP A 555 -12.11 6.34 -22.19
N VAL A 556 -12.19 6.32 -20.85
CA VAL A 556 -12.25 7.53 -20.00
C VAL A 556 -10.88 7.80 -19.42
N ILE A 557 -10.29 8.93 -19.81
CA ILE A 557 -8.96 9.37 -19.43
C ILE A 557 -9.08 10.50 -18.40
N VAL A 558 -8.42 10.32 -17.26
CA VAL A 558 -8.36 11.33 -16.19
C VAL A 558 -6.97 11.97 -16.18
N PRO A 559 -6.87 13.32 -16.12
CA PRO A 559 -5.60 14.02 -16.06
C PRO A 559 -4.68 13.50 -14.94
N LYS A 560 -3.39 13.35 -15.25
CA LYS A 560 -2.30 12.82 -14.39
C LYS A 560 -2.43 11.36 -13.96
N VAL A 561 -3.53 10.70 -14.31
CA VAL A 561 -3.80 9.30 -13.94
C VAL A 561 -3.71 8.39 -15.16
N GLY A 562 -4.34 8.76 -16.28
CA GLY A 562 -4.45 7.95 -17.49
C GLY A 562 -5.86 7.35 -17.67
N ALA A 563 -5.96 6.29 -18.48
CA ALA A 563 -7.22 5.59 -18.71
C ALA A 563 -7.69 4.84 -17.44
N VAL A 564 -8.81 5.26 -16.86
CA VAL A 564 -9.37 4.67 -15.63
C VAL A 564 -10.58 3.79 -15.89
N ILE A 565 -11.31 4.03 -16.97
CA ILE A 565 -12.45 3.22 -17.42
C ILE A 565 -12.24 2.88 -18.89
N ARG A 566 -12.50 1.63 -19.26
CA ARG A 566 -12.62 1.20 -20.66
C ARG A 566 -13.93 0.43 -20.82
N GLY A 567 -14.69 0.72 -21.87
CA GLY A 567 -16.01 0.13 -22.06
C GLY A 567 -16.42 0.02 -23.52
N SER A 568 -17.57 -0.59 -23.74
CA SER A 568 -18.11 -0.85 -25.07
C SER A 568 -19.59 -1.16 -25.05
N GLN A 569 -20.25 -0.90 -26.18
CA GLN A 569 -21.44 -1.64 -26.58
C GLN A 569 -21.02 -2.98 -27.17
N ASN A 570 -21.72 -4.05 -26.82
CA ASN A 570 -21.37 -5.39 -27.26
C ASN A 570 -22.15 -5.77 -28.52
N GLU A 571 -21.54 -6.59 -29.37
CA GLU A 571 -22.10 -7.02 -30.64
C GLU A 571 -23.26 -7.99 -30.40
N GLU A 572 -24.47 -7.50 -30.60
CA GLU A 572 -25.71 -8.24 -30.41
C GLU A 572 -26.11 -9.05 -31.66
N ARG A 573 -25.55 -8.71 -32.83
CA ARG A 573 -25.92 -9.35 -34.10
C ARG A 573 -25.08 -10.60 -34.30
N ILE A 574 -25.73 -11.75 -34.23
CA ILE A 574 -25.08 -13.07 -34.31
C ILE A 574 -24.08 -13.22 -35.46
N LYS A 575 -24.47 -12.79 -36.69
CA LYS A 575 -23.62 -12.90 -37.88
C LYS A 575 -22.34 -12.08 -37.77
N MET A 576 -22.42 -10.90 -37.17
CA MET A 576 -21.28 -10.00 -36.99
C MET A 576 -20.33 -10.58 -35.94
N LEU A 577 -20.90 -11.05 -34.82
CA LEU A 577 -20.13 -11.67 -33.73
C LEU A 577 -19.39 -12.93 -34.20
N THR A 578 -20.08 -13.85 -34.88
CA THR A 578 -19.44 -15.09 -35.39
C THR A 578 -18.37 -14.81 -36.42
N THR A 579 -18.58 -13.80 -37.28
CA THR A 579 -17.55 -13.35 -38.23
C THR A 579 -16.32 -12.84 -37.50
N ARG A 580 -16.49 -12.01 -36.46
CA ARG A 580 -15.36 -11.51 -35.66
C ARG A 580 -14.60 -12.62 -34.95
N ILE A 581 -15.29 -13.58 -34.34
CA ILE A 581 -14.66 -14.75 -33.68
C ILE A 581 -13.74 -15.49 -34.66
N GLN A 582 -14.20 -15.70 -35.90
CA GLN A 582 -13.42 -16.34 -36.96
C GLN A 582 -12.24 -15.47 -37.42
N GLU A 583 -12.45 -14.16 -37.62
CA GLU A 583 -11.39 -13.22 -38.04
C GLU A 583 -10.21 -13.17 -37.06
N VAL A 584 -10.47 -13.28 -35.75
CA VAL A 584 -9.42 -13.27 -34.71
C VAL A 584 -8.89 -14.65 -34.36
N GLY A 585 -9.30 -15.71 -35.06
CA GLY A 585 -8.78 -17.07 -34.88
C GLY A 585 -9.22 -17.76 -33.58
N LEU A 586 -10.34 -17.35 -32.98
CA LEU A 586 -10.88 -17.96 -31.77
C LEU A 586 -11.71 -19.21 -32.11
N SER A 587 -11.63 -20.24 -31.26
CA SER A 587 -12.37 -21.50 -31.44
C SER A 587 -13.87 -21.30 -31.26
N SER A 588 -14.69 -21.60 -32.27
CA SER A 588 -16.14 -21.40 -32.17
C SER A 588 -16.79 -22.20 -31.03
N ASP A 589 -16.35 -23.44 -30.82
CA ASP A 589 -16.90 -24.33 -29.77
C ASP A 589 -16.73 -23.74 -28.36
N GLN A 590 -15.65 -23.00 -28.13
CA GLN A 590 -15.33 -22.39 -26.84
C GLN A 590 -16.23 -21.19 -26.51
N TYR A 591 -16.77 -20.52 -27.53
CA TYR A 591 -17.63 -19.33 -27.39
C TYR A 591 -19.09 -19.63 -27.72
N GLU A 592 -19.45 -20.89 -27.93
CA GLU A 592 -20.82 -21.28 -28.32
C GLU A 592 -21.87 -20.80 -27.29
N TRP A 593 -21.57 -20.94 -25.99
CA TRP A 593 -22.42 -20.43 -24.91
C TRP A 593 -22.61 -18.90 -24.96
N TYR A 594 -21.61 -18.17 -25.45
CA TYR A 594 -21.64 -16.71 -25.56
C TYR A 594 -22.41 -16.28 -26.82
N VAL A 595 -22.31 -17.07 -27.89
CA VAL A 595 -23.13 -16.92 -29.11
C VAL A 595 -24.60 -17.24 -28.83
N ASP A 596 -24.90 -18.19 -27.93
CA ASP A 596 -26.27 -18.52 -27.51
C ASP A 596 -27.01 -17.32 -26.90
N LEU A 597 -26.30 -16.42 -26.21
CA LEU A 597 -26.87 -15.16 -25.72
C LEU A 597 -27.46 -14.32 -26.85
N ARG A 598 -26.95 -14.48 -28.09
CA ARG A 598 -27.45 -13.78 -29.28
C ARG A 598 -28.56 -14.56 -30.01
N ARG A 599 -28.72 -15.86 -29.76
CA ARG A 599 -29.76 -16.71 -30.36
C ARG A 599 -31.09 -16.62 -29.63
N HIS A 600 -31.04 -16.51 -28.31
CA HIS A 600 -32.21 -16.66 -27.46
C HIS A 600 -32.63 -15.32 -26.84
N GLY A 601 -33.20 -14.43 -27.66
CA GLY A 601 -33.77 -13.17 -27.17
C GLY A 601 -32.71 -12.10 -26.86
N THR A 602 -31.84 -11.82 -27.84
CA THR A 602 -30.80 -10.79 -27.71
C THR A 602 -31.36 -9.37 -27.63
N THR A 603 -30.59 -8.47 -27.06
CA THR A 603 -30.87 -7.02 -27.01
C THR A 603 -29.58 -6.24 -27.18
N LYS A 604 -29.66 -4.94 -27.45
CA LYS A 604 -28.49 -4.06 -27.33
C LYS A 604 -28.10 -3.98 -25.86
N HIS A 605 -26.81 -4.06 -25.58
CA HIS A 605 -26.30 -3.98 -24.23
C HIS A 605 -24.88 -3.45 -24.25
N ALA A 606 -24.51 -2.76 -23.17
CA ALA A 606 -23.24 -2.07 -23.06
C ALA A 606 -22.75 -2.11 -21.61
N GLY A 607 -21.44 -1.97 -21.47
CA GLY A 607 -20.78 -2.09 -20.19
C GLY A 607 -19.38 -1.52 -20.20
N PHE A 608 -18.75 -1.54 -19.03
CA PHE A 608 -17.43 -0.99 -18.84
C PHE A 608 -16.71 -1.62 -17.65
N SER A 609 -15.39 -1.50 -17.67
CA SER A 609 -14.50 -1.93 -16.60
C SER A 609 -13.76 -0.71 -16.03
N LEU A 610 -13.90 -0.48 -14.73
CA LEU A 610 -13.20 0.53 -13.94
C LEU A 610 -12.00 -0.11 -13.24
N ASN A 611 -10.80 0.42 -13.50
CA ASN A 611 -9.60 0.03 -12.75
C ASN A 611 -9.61 0.70 -11.38
N PHE A 612 -10.01 -0.07 -10.37
CA PHE A 612 -10.24 0.44 -9.03
C PHE A 612 -8.93 0.92 -8.38
N ASP A 613 -7.82 0.25 -8.65
CA ASP A 613 -6.52 0.64 -8.10
C ASP A 613 -6.07 2.02 -8.62
N LEU A 614 -6.37 2.34 -9.89
CA LEU A 614 -6.15 3.68 -10.44
C LEU A 614 -7.06 4.75 -9.83
N ILE A 615 -8.28 4.40 -9.41
CA ILE A 615 -9.15 5.32 -8.67
C ILE A 615 -8.59 5.64 -7.28
N VAL A 616 -8.03 4.65 -6.59
CA VAL A 616 -7.34 4.91 -5.32
C VAL A 616 -6.11 5.78 -5.54
N LEU A 617 -5.35 5.55 -6.63
CA LEU A 617 -4.22 6.38 -7.03
C LEU A 617 -4.66 7.84 -7.26
N MET A 618 -5.72 8.04 -8.05
CA MET A 618 -6.33 9.35 -8.31
C MET A 618 -6.73 10.07 -7.03
N ALA A 619 -7.43 9.37 -6.12
CA ALA A 619 -7.99 9.93 -4.90
C ALA A 619 -6.96 10.24 -3.81
N THR A 620 -5.80 9.60 -3.88
CA THR A 620 -4.73 9.76 -2.87
C THR A 620 -3.58 10.64 -3.35
N GLY A 621 -3.49 10.94 -4.65
CA GLY A 621 -2.37 11.70 -5.23
C GLY A 621 -1.03 10.94 -5.19
N ILE A 622 -1.08 9.64 -4.92
CA ILE A 622 0.11 8.78 -4.92
C ILE A 622 0.55 8.57 -6.37
N SER A 623 1.86 8.56 -6.62
CA SER A 623 2.42 8.52 -7.97
C SER A 623 2.72 7.12 -8.48
N ASP A 624 2.54 6.07 -7.67
CA ASP A 624 2.86 4.69 -8.04
C ASP A 624 1.79 3.73 -7.51
N ILE A 625 1.19 2.95 -8.42
CA ILE A 625 0.10 2.01 -8.13
C ILE A 625 0.47 0.95 -7.07
N HIS A 626 1.75 0.60 -6.95
CA HIS A 626 2.24 -0.38 -5.99
C HIS A 626 2.07 0.07 -4.52
N ASP A 627 1.88 1.38 -4.29
CA ASP A 627 1.70 1.95 -2.98
C ASP A 627 0.23 2.09 -2.57
N VAL A 628 -0.72 1.86 -3.50
CA VAL A 628 -2.17 1.86 -3.22
C VAL A 628 -2.80 0.47 -3.13
N ILE A 629 -2.02 -0.57 -3.46
CA ILE A 629 -2.39 -1.98 -3.32
C ILE A 629 -1.70 -2.56 -2.07
N PRO A 630 -2.40 -3.28 -1.18
CA PRO A 630 -1.80 -3.80 0.06
C PRO A 630 -0.53 -4.64 -0.16
N PHE A 631 -0.60 -5.60 -1.09
CA PHE A 631 0.50 -6.49 -1.47
C PHE A 631 0.56 -6.58 -3.00
N PRO A 632 1.20 -5.64 -3.70
CA PRO A 632 1.21 -5.63 -5.17
C PRO A 632 1.92 -6.85 -5.75
N ARG A 633 1.55 -7.22 -6.98
CA ARG A 633 2.21 -8.26 -7.79
C ARG A 633 2.67 -7.65 -9.10
N SER A 634 3.92 -7.92 -9.46
CA SER A 634 4.53 -7.35 -10.67
C SER A 634 5.52 -8.32 -11.28
N TYR A 635 5.89 -8.09 -12.54
CA TYR A 635 6.91 -8.88 -13.22
C TYR A 635 8.21 -8.95 -12.40
N GLY A 636 8.71 -10.18 -12.19
CA GLY A 636 9.90 -10.46 -11.39
C GLY A 636 9.74 -10.28 -9.87
N LYS A 637 8.54 -9.93 -9.36
CA LYS A 637 8.27 -9.65 -7.94
C LYS A 637 6.94 -10.27 -7.49
N LEU A 638 7.01 -11.54 -7.07
CA LEU A 638 5.87 -12.27 -6.48
C LEU A 638 5.69 -11.94 -4.99
N ASN A 639 6.79 -11.86 -4.26
CA ASN A 639 6.84 -11.51 -2.84
C ASN A 639 7.58 -10.18 -2.67
N ASN A 640 7.25 -9.44 -1.60
CA ASN A 640 8.02 -8.25 -1.21
C ASN A 640 9.38 -8.61 -0.65
#